data_AF-A0A1H6XUF4-F1
#
_entry.id   AF-A0A1H6XUF4-F1
#
_cell.length_a   1.000
_cell.length_b   1.000
_cell.length_c   1.000
_cell.angle_alpha   90.00
_cell.angle_beta   90.00
_cell.angle_gamma   90.00
#
_symmetry.space_group_name_H-M   'P 1'
#
loop_
_entity.id
_entity.type
_entity.pdbx_description
1 polymer ?
#
loop_
_entity_poly.entity_id
_entity_poly.type
_entity_poly.pdbx_seq_one_letter_code
_entity_poly.pdbx_strand_id
1 'polypeptide(L)'
;MYAIPGRTDAGIDEPPATQRFDPRRHRRITGLFDLWLEPGIHGGLVVPHRPDRPLTASAITDLVRRSGETANDVRILTQDGARHTELFSEVAGLLAHDVLVSPDNAVIRHHDQQIGAGPLHAVPLDRTTRQVQDWIVIQPPELATPLPGWFTVDHGLVRPRTGVVGLPLHGGVVLATRADFVTRRATAHRLGAASDGLVTIAVTARSGGFLVGDYGGTQRVYDGGQLAALLGDLPLYGSELRLWLTWPSDPDEQQRLGAQAQELAETTGATVWTPPPGGSAELVDGRQDLRALDHAGKPVEWQAFRPRFALGPPALRATSTGLLVPVSAELVTTTAPSQPPPETDSPEADQLPAALAALPLPRPALVTESRRTAYGPPWLSAAQQVNAEKFEALVALPVEGRSVADGIPSAELFLLAFLDPKSVPEGSRLLRVRVEPGGAIPMGVLRASLPARLQHLRGLREAYLLPAARLDRAFAVDTFDVDRTGRLTPAGECTGEGEPLRIRCTSRARSIGGLPNEVRRWPAFGTRRAYALLPAKRLRLPRNWLRLYRRRPPVQPGRVLLEIQVPRGRAIDVTSTADLVAPLGQVRSQAQPLRDAQVELIVGSRSYPRVRVRRAYRAESDAWVRVPRLPKGPLPDVVPRLQPPEPS
;
A
#
# COMPACT_ATOMS: atom_id res chain seq x y z
N MET A 1 41.47 -3.82 13.73
CA MET A 1 40.53 -4.30 12.70
C MET A 1 39.83 -3.06 12.15
N TYR A 2 40.25 -2.59 10.97
CA TYR A 2 39.86 -1.30 10.42
C TYR A 2 38.39 -1.31 9.98
N ALA A 3 37.60 -0.42 10.55
CA ALA A 3 36.24 -0.15 10.09
C ALA A 3 36.29 0.51 8.71
N ILE A 4 35.62 -0.10 7.73
CA ILE A 4 35.37 0.51 6.42
C ILE A 4 34.23 1.51 6.62
N PRO A 5 34.44 2.83 6.48
CA PRO A 5 33.37 3.80 6.59
C PRO A 5 32.42 3.60 5.41
N GLY A 6 31.12 3.56 5.70
CA GLY A 6 30.09 3.68 4.68
C GLY A 6 30.34 4.95 3.87
N ARG A 7 30.47 4.79 2.56
CA ARG A 7 30.62 5.87 1.58
C ARG A 7 29.34 6.70 1.60
N THR A 8 29.28 7.68 2.48
CA THR A 8 28.39 8.84 2.38
C THR A 8 28.75 9.53 1.06
N ASP A 9 27.77 9.84 0.23
CA ASP A 9 27.92 10.66 -0.97
C ASP A 9 28.36 12.09 -0.57
N ALA A 10 29.64 12.25 -0.22
CA ALA A 10 30.29 13.52 0.08
C ALA A 10 30.77 14.17 -1.22
N GLY A 11 29.86 14.35 -2.19
CA GLY A 11 30.16 14.88 -3.52
C GLY A 11 29.18 15.93 -4.02
N ILE A 12 28.45 16.62 -3.14
CA ILE A 12 27.44 17.63 -3.53
C ILE A 12 27.88 19.08 -3.20
N ASP A 13 29.09 19.29 -2.67
CA ASP A 13 29.51 20.65 -2.26
C ASP A 13 30.20 21.48 -3.36
N GLU A 14 30.47 20.91 -4.55
CA GLU A 14 30.85 21.72 -5.71
C GLU A 14 29.63 21.96 -6.61
N PRO A 15 29.20 23.22 -6.80
CA PRO A 15 28.12 23.52 -7.72
C PRO A 15 28.54 23.09 -9.14
N PRO A 16 27.75 22.27 -9.85
CA PRO A 16 28.11 21.81 -11.18
C PRO A 16 28.33 23.00 -12.12
N ALA A 17 29.19 22.83 -13.13
CA ALA A 17 29.44 23.82 -14.17
C ALA A 17 28.14 24.12 -14.94
N THR A 18 27.37 25.10 -14.47
CA THR A 18 26.07 25.45 -15.03
C THR A 18 26.23 26.32 -16.27
N GLN A 19 25.78 25.82 -17.41
CA GLN A 19 25.72 26.62 -18.65
C GLN A 19 24.48 27.53 -18.65
N ARG A 20 24.52 28.58 -19.49
CA ARG A 20 23.35 29.44 -19.74
C ARG A 20 22.18 28.56 -20.18
N PHE A 21 21.00 28.83 -19.63
CA PHE A 21 19.78 28.09 -19.95
C PHE A 21 19.46 28.21 -21.44
N ASP A 22 19.24 27.07 -22.09
CA ASP A 22 18.77 26.98 -23.48
C ASP A 22 17.45 26.20 -23.50
N PRO A 23 16.31 26.86 -23.75
CA PRO A 23 14.97 26.26 -23.72
C PRO A 23 14.75 25.18 -24.78
N ARG A 24 15.70 25.01 -25.72
CA ARG A 24 15.63 23.95 -26.73
C ARG A 24 16.31 22.66 -26.28
N ARG A 25 17.14 22.71 -25.24
CA ARG A 25 18.01 21.60 -24.81
C ARG A 25 17.60 21.00 -23.47
N HIS A 26 16.59 21.55 -22.80
CA HIS A 26 16.14 21.02 -21.52
C HIS A 26 15.21 19.82 -21.71
N ARG A 27 15.18 18.97 -20.69
CA ARG A 27 14.34 17.78 -20.63
C ARG A 27 12.88 18.18 -20.46
N ARG A 28 12.06 17.83 -21.45
CA ARG A 28 10.60 17.88 -21.32
C ARG A 28 10.10 16.82 -20.33
N ILE A 29 9.16 17.21 -19.50
CA ILE A 29 8.51 16.34 -18.53
C ILE A 29 7.09 16.08 -19.04
N THR A 30 6.70 14.81 -19.17
CA THR A 30 5.33 14.45 -19.58
C THR A 30 4.30 15.07 -18.64
N GLY A 31 3.31 15.76 -19.21
CA GLY A 31 2.25 16.43 -18.45
C GLY A 31 2.60 17.83 -17.96
N LEU A 32 3.79 18.35 -18.29
CA LEU A 32 4.25 19.70 -17.93
C LEU A 32 4.64 20.48 -19.19
N PHE A 33 3.93 21.58 -19.46
CA PHE A 33 4.22 22.50 -20.54
C PHE A 33 5.17 23.60 -20.07
N ASP A 34 6.31 23.74 -20.75
CA ASP A 34 7.32 24.75 -20.42
C ASP A 34 7.14 26.00 -21.29
N LEU A 35 6.87 27.15 -20.66
CA LEU A 35 6.72 28.45 -21.33
C LEU A 35 7.85 29.40 -20.94
N TRP A 36 8.62 29.86 -21.93
CA TRP A 36 9.71 30.81 -21.70
C TRP A 36 9.26 32.26 -21.87
N LEU A 37 9.42 33.04 -20.81
CA LEU A 37 9.15 34.48 -20.74
C LEU A 37 10.39 35.21 -20.22
N GLU A 38 10.52 36.49 -20.55
CA GLU A 38 11.57 37.38 -20.05
C GLU A 38 10.97 38.67 -19.46
N PRO A 39 11.62 39.32 -18.49
CA PRO A 39 11.25 40.67 -18.08
C PRO A 39 11.53 41.67 -19.21
N GLY A 40 10.51 42.44 -19.60
CA GLY A 40 10.63 43.54 -20.53
C GLY A 40 11.17 44.82 -19.88
N ILE A 41 11.38 45.86 -20.69
CA ILE A 41 11.95 47.16 -20.26
C ILE A 41 11.15 47.87 -19.15
N HIS A 42 9.86 47.56 -19.03
CA HIS A 42 8.95 48.11 -18.02
C HIS A 42 8.66 47.13 -16.87
N GLY A 43 9.43 46.05 -16.76
CA GLY A 43 9.24 45.01 -15.74
C GLY A 43 8.11 44.01 -16.03
N GLY A 44 7.23 44.26 -17.00
CA GLY A 44 6.23 43.29 -17.44
C GLY A 44 6.84 42.12 -18.21
N LEU A 45 6.20 40.94 -18.18
CA LEU A 45 6.72 39.75 -18.87
C LEU A 45 6.43 39.79 -20.38
N VAL A 46 7.40 39.39 -21.19
CA VAL A 46 7.33 39.39 -22.66
C VAL A 46 7.78 38.05 -23.21
N VAL A 47 7.41 37.75 -24.45
CA VAL A 47 8.02 36.62 -25.18
C VAL A 47 9.34 37.12 -25.79
N PRO A 48 10.46 36.37 -25.71
CA PRO A 48 11.78 36.88 -26.14
C PRO A 48 11.85 37.40 -27.58
N HIS A 49 11.06 36.84 -28.50
CA HIS A 49 11.03 37.27 -29.91
C HIS A 49 10.03 38.42 -30.19
N ARG A 50 9.36 38.94 -29.14
CA ARG A 50 8.44 40.09 -29.18
C ARG A 50 8.58 40.93 -27.89
N PRO A 51 9.74 41.56 -27.66
CA PRO A 51 10.05 42.22 -26.39
C PRO A 51 9.25 43.50 -26.12
N ASP A 52 8.61 44.08 -27.13
CA ASP A 52 7.91 45.37 -27.01
C ASP A 52 6.47 45.24 -26.49
N ARG A 53 5.98 44.03 -26.25
CA ARG A 53 4.58 43.78 -25.86
C ARG A 53 4.49 43.00 -24.54
N PRO A 54 4.25 43.68 -23.40
CA PRO A 54 4.00 42.99 -22.14
C PRO A 54 2.75 42.12 -22.25
N LEU A 55 2.80 40.96 -21.61
CA LEU A 55 1.75 39.96 -21.62
C LEU A 55 0.84 40.11 -20.41
N THR A 56 -0.47 40.04 -20.66
CA THR A 56 -1.49 39.85 -19.65
C THR A 56 -1.68 38.36 -19.34
N ALA A 57 -2.39 38.03 -18.26
CA ALA A 57 -2.71 36.63 -17.92
C ALA A 57 -3.47 35.93 -19.05
N SER A 58 -4.43 36.62 -19.68
CA SER A 58 -5.17 36.12 -20.85
C SER A 58 -4.24 35.84 -22.03
N ALA A 59 -3.29 36.74 -22.32
CA ALA A 59 -2.33 36.52 -23.42
C ALA A 59 -1.39 35.33 -23.15
N ILE A 60 -0.95 35.13 -21.91
CA ILE A 60 -0.17 33.95 -21.48
C ILE A 60 -1.01 32.67 -21.64
N THR A 61 -2.25 32.68 -21.16
CA THR A 61 -3.20 31.57 -21.25
C THR A 61 -3.43 31.17 -22.72
N ASP A 62 -3.61 32.15 -23.60
CA ASP A 62 -3.78 31.91 -25.04
C ASP A 62 -2.53 31.32 -25.69
N LEU A 63 -1.32 31.69 -25.24
CA LEU A 63 -0.09 31.07 -25.70
C LEU A 63 -0.04 29.58 -25.33
N VAL A 64 -0.43 29.24 -24.10
CA VAL A 64 -0.54 27.84 -23.64
C VAL A 64 -1.60 27.09 -24.45
N ARG A 65 -2.77 27.69 -24.68
CA ARG A 65 -3.85 27.04 -25.45
C ARG A 65 -3.47 26.75 -26.89
N ARG A 66 -2.77 27.68 -27.56
CA ARG A 66 -2.32 27.51 -28.94
C ARG A 66 -1.26 26.43 -29.13
N SER A 67 -0.56 26.00 -28.07
CA SER A 67 0.41 24.90 -28.18
C SER A 67 -0.26 23.53 -28.30
N GLY A 68 -1.55 23.42 -28.00
CA GLY A 68 -2.29 22.14 -27.97
C GLY A 68 -2.09 21.33 -26.69
N GLU A 69 -1.36 21.86 -25.69
CA GLU A 69 -1.05 21.19 -24.43
C GLU A 69 -1.91 21.68 -23.25
N THR A 70 -3.19 21.99 -23.50
CA THR A 70 -4.08 22.61 -22.51
C THR A 70 -4.35 21.77 -21.26
N ALA A 71 -4.10 20.46 -21.29
CA ALA A 71 -4.29 19.55 -20.15
C ALA A 71 -3.05 19.45 -19.24
N ASN A 72 -1.96 20.14 -19.58
CA ASN A 72 -0.69 20.09 -18.86
C ASN A 72 -0.59 21.22 -17.84
N ASP A 73 0.09 20.96 -16.72
CA ASP A 73 0.47 22.01 -15.79
C ASP A 73 1.53 22.86 -16.50
N VAL A 74 1.66 24.12 -16.12
CA VAL A 74 2.56 25.05 -16.82
C VAL A 74 3.74 25.37 -15.94
N ARG A 75 4.96 25.24 -16.46
CA ARG A 75 6.16 25.78 -15.81
C ARG A 75 6.65 26.99 -16.57
N ILE A 76 6.63 28.14 -15.90
CA ILE A 76 7.10 29.40 -16.47
C ILE A 76 8.60 29.52 -16.23
N LEU A 77 9.35 29.47 -17.32
CA LEU A 77 10.80 29.57 -17.32
C LEU A 77 11.22 31.04 -17.37
N THR A 78 10.95 31.81 -16.31
CA THR A 78 11.40 33.20 -16.17
C THR A 78 12.35 33.35 -14.97
N GLN A 79 13.18 34.39 -14.98
CA GLN A 79 13.91 34.82 -13.78
C GLN A 79 12.95 35.55 -12.84
N ASP A 80 13.21 35.47 -11.53
CA ASP A 80 12.44 36.17 -10.48
C ASP A 80 10.91 35.97 -10.62
N GLY A 81 10.46 34.75 -10.92
CA GLY A 81 9.07 34.47 -11.28
C GLY A 81 8.07 34.82 -10.18
N ALA A 82 8.47 34.71 -8.91
CA ALA A 82 7.64 35.05 -7.76
C ALA A 82 7.21 36.54 -7.72
N ARG A 83 7.96 37.45 -8.35
CA ARG A 83 7.55 38.86 -8.52
C ARG A 83 6.26 39.04 -9.30
N HIS A 84 5.86 38.03 -10.06
CA HIS A 84 4.65 38.03 -10.88
C HIS A 84 3.58 37.07 -10.36
N THR A 85 3.57 36.77 -9.05
CA THR A 85 2.65 35.80 -8.45
C THR A 85 1.17 36.15 -8.72
N GLU A 86 0.78 37.42 -8.65
CA GLU A 86 -0.60 37.84 -8.95
C GLU A 86 -1.01 37.51 -10.40
N LEU A 87 -0.16 37.87 -11.36
CA LEU A 87 -0.35 37.56 -12.77
C LEU A 87 -0.46 36.05 -13.00
N PHE A 88 0.43 35.25 -12.39
CA PHE A 88 0.43 33.80 -12.56
C PHE A 88 -0.68 33.08 -11.80
N SER A 89 -1.19 33.69 -10.73
CA SER A 89 -2.40 33.25 -10.02
C SER A 89 -3.63 33.39 -10.92
N GLU A 90 -3.74 34.51 -11.65
CA GLU A 90 -4.79 34.70 -12.67
C GLU A 90 -4.63 33.69 -13.83
N VAL A 91 -3.41 33.45 -14.31
CA VAL A 91 -3.14 32.41 -15.32
C VAL A 91 -3.55 31.02 -14.83
N ALA A 92 -3.21 30.65 -13.59
CA ALA A 92 -3.61 29.38 -12.99
C ALA A 92 -5.14 29.26 -12.94
N GLY A 93 -5.84 30.34 -12.56
CA GLY A 93 -7.30 30.43 -12.60
C GLY A 93 -7.89 30.20 -14.01
N LEU A 94 -7.39 30.92 -15.02
CA LEU A 94 -7.86 30.82 -16.41
C LEU A 94 -7.57 29.47 -17.08
N LEU A 95 -6.51 28.79 -16.65
CA LEU A 95 -6.16 27.45 -17.13
C LEU A 95 -6.82 26.33 -16.31
N ALA A 96 -7.27 26.61 -15.09
CA ALA A 96 -7.65 25.60 -14.09
C ALA A 96 -6.55 24.55 -13.82
N HIS A 97 -5.29 24.96 -13.91
CA HIS A 97 -4.10 24.11 -13.77
C HIS A 97 -3.05 24.74 -12.85
N ASP A 98 -2.16 23.90 -12.31
CA ASP A 98 -1.06 24.38 -11.48
C ASP A 98 -0.01 25.09 -12.37
N VAL A 99 0.54 26.20 -11.86
CA VAL A 99 1.59 26.98 -12.52
C VAL A 99 2.84 26.98 -11.64
N LEU A 100 3.96 26.48 -12.17
CA LEU A 100 5.25 26.44 -11.50
C LEU A 100 6.10 27.65 -11.92
N VAL A 101 6.61 28.41 -10.95
CA VAL A 101 7.44 29.59 -11.19
C VAL A 101 8.73 29.53 -10.36
N SER A 102 9.76 30.25 -10.81
CA SER A 102 11.00 30.39 -10.04
C SER A 102 10.79 31.34 -8.85
N PRO A 103 11.49 31.15 -7.72
CA PRO A 103 11.42 32.08 -6.59
C PRO A 103 11.98 33.47 -6.89
N ASP A 104 11.82 34.38 -5.94
CA ASP A 104 12.48 35.68 -5.97
C ASP A 104 14.00 35.52 -5.92
N ASN A 105 14.72 36.40 -6.61
CA ASN A 105 16.17 36.36 -6.77
C ASN A 105 16.71 35.12 -7.50
N ALA A 106 15.85 34.32 -8.15
CA ALA A 106 16.27 33.10 -8.82
C ALA A 106 16.65 33.31 -10.30
N VAL A 107 17.74 32.66 -10.72
CA VAL A 107 18.11 32.49 -12.12
C VAL A 107 17.97 31.03 -12.53
N ILE A 108 17.34 30.77 -13.67
CA ILE A 108 17.19 29.41 -14.19
C ILE A 108 18.51 28.97 -14.86
N ARG A 109 18.94 27.75 -14.53
CA ARG A 109 20.14 27.11 -15.10
C ARG A 109 19.84 25.67 -15.51
N HIS A 110 20.75 25.13 -16.32
CA HIS A 110 20.80 23.69 -16.58
C HIS A 110 21.56 22.97 -15.47
N HIS A 111 20.93 21.96 -14.88
CA HIS A 111 21.59 21.01 -13.99
C HIS A 111 21.87 19.72 -14.76
N ASP A 112 23.15 19.36 -14.84
CA ASP A 112 23.60 18.08 -15.37
C ASP A 112 23.73 17.08 -14.21
N GLN A 113 22.85 16.08 -14.19
CA GLN A 113 22.85 15.08 -13.12
C GLN A 113 23.81 13.92 -13.41
N GLN A 114 24.34 13.79 -14.63
CA GLN A 114 25.24 12.71 -15.02
C GLN A 114 26.16 13.16 -16.16
N ILE A 115 27.47 13.08 -15.97
CA ILE A 115 28.50 13.23 -17.01
C ILE A 115 28.15 12.30 -18.20
N GLY A 116 27.41 12.83 -19.18
CA GLY A 116 26.78 12.05 -20.24
C GLY A 116 25.74 12.87 -20.99
N ALA A 117 25.68 12.69 -22.31
CA ALA A 117 24.92 13.51 -23.27
C ALA A 117 23.36 13.41 -23.17
N GLY A 118 22.81 13.41 -21.96
CA GLY A 118 21.36 13.42 -21.70
C GLY A 118 20.76 14.83 -21.73
N PRO A 119 19.43 14.94 -21.83
CA PRO A 119 18.74 16.23 -21.77
C PRO A 119 18.84 16.85 -20.37
N LEU A 120 19.14 18.15 -20.32
CA LEU A 120 19.47 18.88 -19.09
C LEU A 120 18.22 19.28 -18.31
N HIS A 121 18.27 19.32 -16.97
CA HIS A 121 17.13 19.75 -16.16
C HIS A 121 17.14 21.27 -15.93
N ALA A 122 15.99 21.94 -16.04
CA ALA A 122 15.83 23.33 -15.63
C ALA A 122 15.71 23.42 -14.10
N VAL A 123 16.58 24.20 -13.46
CA VAL A 123 16.67 24.36 -12.00
C VAL A 123 16.80 25.85 -11.65
N PRO A 124 16.02 26.39 -10.70
CA PRO A 124 16.22 27.74 -10.20
C PRO A 124 17.37 27.75 -9.18
N LEU A 125 18.30 28.68 -9.38
CA LEU A 125 19.39 28.95 -8.44
C LEU A 125 19.22 30.35 -7.88
N ASP A 126 19.47 30.51 -6.58
CA ASP A 126 19.64 31.84 -6.01
C ASP A 126 20.79 32.57 -6.73
N ARG A 127 20.55 33.79 -7.20
CA ARG A 127 21.52 34.57 -7.96
C ARG A 127 22.77 34.90 -7.13
N THR A 128 22.60 35.10 -5.83
CA THR A 128 23.63 35.56 -4.89
C THR A 128 24.40 34.37 -4.32
N THR A 129 23.71 33.41 -3.70
CA THR A 129 24.30 32.27 -3.00
C THR A 129 24.64 31.11 -3.93
N ARG A 130 24.08 31.12 -5.16
CA ARG A 130 24.16 30.00 -6.12
C ARG A 130 23.58 28.68 -5.62
N GLN A 131 22.86 28.69 -4.50
CA GLN A 131 22.18 27.52 -3.97
C GLN A 131 20.94 27.19 -4.82
N VAL A 132 20.66 25.90 -4.94
CA VAL A 132 19.45 25.42 -5.60
C VAL A 132 18.23 25.77 -4.74
N GLN A 133 17.20 26.32 -5.37
CA GLN A 133 15.91 26.61 -4.74
C GLN A 133 14.81 25.75 -5.37
N ASP A 134 13.71 25.55 -4.65
CA ASP A 134 12.55 24.85 -5.17
C ASP A 134 11.65 25.76 -6.00
N TRP A 135 11.00 25.20 -7.02
CA TRP A 135 9.94 25.86 -7.76
C TRP A 135 8.75 26.17 -6.84
N ILE A 136 8.15 27.34 -6.99
CA ILE A 136 6.90 27.71 -6.32
C ILE A 136 5.74 27.19 -7.16
N VAL A 137 4.83 26.46 -6.53
CA VAL A 137 3.60 25.96 -7.16
C VAL A 137 2.46 26.91 -6.84
N ILE A 138 1.98 27.64 -7.86
CA ILE A 138 0.79 28.49 -7.80
C ILE A 138 -0.40 27.65 -8.25
N GLN A 139 -1.36 27.44 -7.36
CA GLN A 139 -2.59 26.71 -7.65
C GLN A 139 -3.68 27.69 -8.11
N PRO A 140 -4.70 27.25 -8.88
CA PRO A 140 -5.84 28.10 -9.19
C PRO A 140 -6.52 28.57 -7.88
N PRO A 141 -6.80 29.87 -7.70
CA PRO A 141 -7.24 30.42 -6.41
C PRO A 141 -8.45 29.72 -5.78
N GLU A 142 -9.45 29.40 -6.60
CA GLU A 142 -10.68 28.73 -6.16
C GLU A 142 -10.49 27.24 -5.83
N LEU A 143 -9.36 26.66 -6.24
CA LEU A 143 -9.03 25.23 -6.13
C LEU A 143 -7.76 24.99 -5.31
N ALA A 144 -7.27 26.02 -4.61
CA ALA A 144 -6.05 25.96 -3.82
C ALA A 144 -6.23 25.07 -2.59
N THR A 145 -5.29 24.14 -2.38
CA THR A 145 -5.32 23.18 -1.27
C THR A 145 -3.90 22.84 -0.80
N PRO A 146 -3.74 22.38 0.46
CA PRO A 146 -2.47 21.82 0.93
C PRO A 146 -2.19 20.40 0.39
N LEU A 147 -3.13 19.81 -0.36
CA LEU A 147 -2.96 18.45 -0.89
C LEU A 147 -1.89 18.42 -1.99
N PRO A 148 -1.20 17.28 -2.16
CA PRO A 148 -0.13 17.16 -3.13
C PRO A 148 -0.61 17.40 -4.57
N GLY A 149 0.21 18.11 -5.36
CA GLY A 149 0.00 18.28 -6.80
C GLY A 149 0.48 17.08 -7.64
N TRP A 150 0.37 17.21 -8.97
CA TRP A 150 0.77 16.17 -9.92
C TRP A 150 2.27 15.89 -9.90
N PHE A 151 3.04 16.95 -9.67
CA PHE A 151 4.49 16.93 -9.59
C PHE A 151 4.97 17.03 -8.14
N THR A 152 6.10 16.42 -7.86
CA THR A 152 6.92 16.72 -6.68
C THR A 152 8.01 17.68 -7.10
N VAL A 153 8.20 18.73 -6.30
CA VAL A 153 9.33 19.64 -6.39
C VAL A 153 10.27 19.31 -5.24
N ASP A 154 11.51 18.99 -5.55
CA ASP A 154 12.53 18.60 -4.57
C ASP A 154 13.91 18.98 -5.10
N HIS A 155 14.67 19.77 -4.33
CA HIS A 155 15.97 20.31 -4.71
C HIS A 155 15.97 20.94 -6.10
N GLY A 156 14.98 21.80 -6.37
CA GLY A 156 14.80 22.53 -7.63
C GLY A 156 14.45 21.66 -8.85
N LEU A 157 14.27 20.35 -8.65
CA LEU A 157 13.86 19.43 -9.69
C LEU A 157 12.36 19.19 -9.63
N VAL A 158 11.71 19.35 -10.78
CA VAL A 158 10.32 18.93 -10.98
C VAL A 158 10.32 17.49 -11.44
N ARG A 159 9.61 16.61 -10.72
CA ARG A 159 9.46 15.20 -11.07
C ARG A 159 7.99 14.82 -11.07
N PRO A 160 7.50 14.09 -12.08
CA PRO A 160 6.16 13.52 -12.00
C PRO A 160 6.16 12.53 -10.84
N ARG A 161 5.07 12.50 -10.07
CA ARG A 161 4.82 11.39 -9.15
C ARG A 161 4.75 10.08 -9.94
N THR A 162 4.77 8.95 -9.25
CA THR A 162 4.74 7.64 -9.92
C THR A 162 3.63 6.77 -9.36
N GLY A 163 3.14 5.85 -10.18
CA GLY A 163 2.03 4.98 -9.82
C GLY A 163 0.67 5.63 -10.08
N VAL A 164 -0.35 5.06 -9.46
CA VAL A 164 -1.73 5.53 -9.57
C VAL A 164 -1.89 6.92 -8.96
N VAL A 165 -2.73 7.74 -9.59
CA VAL A 165 -3.08 9.07 -9.09
C VAL A 165 -4.06 8.92 -7.93
N GLY A 166 -3.51 8.95 -6.72
CA GLY A 166 -4.27 8.88 -5.47
C GLY A 166 -4.05 10.13 -4.62
N LEU A 167 -5.12 10.75 -4.16
CA LEU A 167 -5.10 11.84 -3.19
C LEU A 167 -5.67 11.34 -1.86
N PRO A 168 -5.00 11.61 -0.73
CA PRO A 168 -5.46 11.12 0.57
C PRO A 168 -6.77 11.81 0.98
N LEU A 169 -7.68 11.03 1.58
CA LEU A 169 -8.84 11.53 2.32
C LEU A 169 -8.72 11.14 3.79
N HIS A 170 -9.44 11.85 4.65
CA HIS A 170 -9.65 11.46 6.04
C HIS A 170 -10.51 10.20 6.08
N GLY A 171 -9.85 9.03 6.09
CA GLY A 171 -10.53 7.73 6.00
C GLY A 171 -10.77 7.25 4.57
N GLY A 172 -9.86 7.52 3.63
CA GLY A 172 -10.06 7.05 2.26
C GLY A 172 -9.05 7.53 1.23
N VAL A 173 -9.44 7.45 -0.04
CA VAL A 173 -8.63 7.92 -1.17
C VAL A 173 -9.50 8.44 -2.30
N VAL A 174 -9.05 9.50 -2.96
CA VAL A 174 -9.57 9.92 -4.27
C VAL A 174 -8.65 9.38 -5.36
N LEU A 175 -9.21 8.55 -6.23
CA LEU A 175 -8.57 8.14 -7.47
C LEU A 175 -8.94 9.16 -8.54
N ALA A 176 -7.95 9.70 -9.23
CA ALA A 176 -8.15 10.72 -10.25
C ALA A 176 -7.51 10.32 -11.58
N THR A 177 -7.83 11.07 -12.61
CA THR A 177 -7.15 11.08 -13.89
C THR A 177 -6.42 12.40 -14.06
N ARG A 178 -5.63 12.54 -15.13
CA ARG A 178 -5.01 13.83 -15.45
C ARG A 178 -6.06 14.93 -15.68
N ALA A 179 -7.17 14.59 -16.32
CA ALA A 179 -8.17 15.56 -16.76
C ALA A 179 -8.97 16.19 -15.60
N ASP A 180 -9.19 15.46 -14.52
CA ASP A 180 -10.01 15.89 -13.38
C ASP A 180 -9.21 16.10 -12.09
N PHE A 181 -7.88 15.99 -12.14
CA PHE A 181 -7.01 16.01 -10.96
C PHE A 181 -7.20 17.25 -10.07
N VAL A 182 -7.16 18.44 -10.66
CA VAL A 182 -7.20 19.71 -9.90
C VAL A 182 -8.55 19.87 -9.20
N THR A 183 -9.65 19.63 -9.91
CA THR A 183 -11.01 19.66 -9.35
C THR A 183 -11.19 18.59 -8.27
N ARG A 184 -10.71 17.37 -8.51
CA ARG A 184 -10.76 16.28 -7.52
C ARG A 184 -9.94 16.61 -6.28
N ARG A 185 -8.77 17.24 -6.43
CA ARG A 185 -7.94 17.71 -5.30
C ARG A 185 -8.66 18.75 -4.46
N ALA A 186 -9.23 19.78 -5.09
CA ALA A 186 -10.03 20.78 -4.39
C ALA A 186 -11.20 20.17 -3.62
N THR A 187 -11.93 19.26 -4.27
CA THR A 187 -13.12 18.66 -3.66
C THR A 187 -12.76 17.64 -2.56
N ALA A 188 -11.65 16.93 -2.71
CA ALA A 188 -11.09 16.07 -1.67
C ALA A 188 -10.74 16.85 -0.39
N HIS A 189 -10.16 18.05 -0.53
CA HIS A 189 -9.80 18.88 0.61
C HIS A 189 -11.03 19.40 1.39
N ARG A 190 -12.16 19.59 0.70
CA ARG A 190 -13.42 20.04 1.31
C ARG A 190 -14.19 18.92 2.02
N LEU A 191 -13.86 17.66 1.75
CA LEU A 191 -14.45 16.52 2.44
C LEU A 191 -13.87 16.38 3.84
N GLY A 192 -14.74 16.31 4.84
CA GLY A 192 -14.40 16.19 6.25
C GLY A 192 -13.96 14.77 6.61
N ALA A 193 -13.68 14.55 7.89
CA ALA A 193 -13.46 13.21 8.40
C ALA A 193 -14.76 12.40 8.29
N ALA A 194 -14.70 11.25 7.62
CA ALA A 194 -15.81 10.32 7.59
C ALA A 194 -16.10 9.80 9.01
N SER A 195 -17.34 9.36 9.26
CA SER A 195 -17.69 8.66 10.50
C SER A 195 -16.78 7.45 10.72
N ASP A 196 -16.48 7.12 11.97
CA ASP A 196 -15.62 6.00 12.33
C ASP A 196 -16.06 4.71 11.62
N GLY A 197 -15.12 4.07 10.90
CA GLY A 197 -15.37 2.83 10.17
C GLY A 197 -15.87 2.99 8.73
N LEU A 198 -16.17 4.21 8.26
CA LEU A 198 -16.54 4.49 6.87
C LEU A 198 -15.32 4.86 6.02
N VAL A 199 -15.00 4.02 5.04
CA VAL A 199 -13.95 4.28 4.05
C VAL A 199 -14.53 4.93 2.80
N THR A 200 -14.09 6.15 2.45
CA THR A 200 -14.57 6.83 1.24
C THR A 200 -13.60 6.66 0.07
N ILE A 201 -14.09 6.14 -1.06
CA ILE A 201 -13.32 6.02 -2.31
C ILE A 201 -13.98 6.90 -3.36
N ALA A 202 -13.30 7.97 -3.79
CA ALA A 202 -13.78 8.74 -4.93
C ALA A 202 -13.18 8.20 -6.22
N VAL A 203 -13.99 7.90 -7.21
CA VAL A 203 -13.55 7.30 -8.48
C VAL A 203 -14.47 7.72 -9.63
N THR A 204 -13.96 7.77 -10.85
CA THR A 204 -14.78 8.06 -12.04
C THR A 204 -15.31 6.74 -12.60
N ALA A 205 -16.60 6.66 -12.89
CA ALA A 205 -17.18 5.52 -13.59
C ALA A 205 -17.13 5.75 -15.11
N ARG A 206 -16.72 4.73 -15.87
CA ARG A 206 -16.70 4.78 -17.34
C ARG A 206 -16.71 3.37 -17.93
N SER A 207 -17.47 3.16 -19.01
CA SER A 207 -17.52 1.88 -19.71
C SER A 207 -17.91 0.73 -18.78
N GLY A 208 -18.82 1.00 -17.84
CA GLY A 208 -19.29 0.04 -16.82
C GLY A 208 -18.25 -0.39 -15.78
N GLY A 209 -17.12 0.32 -15.65
CA GLY A 209 -16.09 0.06 -14.62
C GLY A 209 -15.50 1.33 -14.01
N PHE A 210 -14.38 1.19 -13.33
CA PHE A 210 -13.73 2.26 -12.55
C PHE A 210 -12.52 2.84 -13.29
N LEU A 211 -12.62 4.07 -13.78
CA LEU A 211 -11.53 4.75 -14.48
C LEU A 211 -10.50 5.29 -13.48
N VAL A 212 -9.25 4.85 -13.63
CA VAL A 212 -8.14 5.25 -12.77
C VAL A 212 -6.95 5.67 -13.63
N GLY A 213 -6.39 6.84 -13.33
CA GLY A 213 -5.18 7.36 -13.98
C GLY A 213 -3.90 6.94 -13.27
N ASP A 214 -2.78 7.03 -13.99
CA ASP A 214 -1.45 7.08 -13.41
C ASP A 214 -0.78 8.45 -13.66
N TYR A 215 0.24 8.76 -12.86
CA TYR A 215 0.98 10.01 -12.98
C TYR A 215 1.84 10.10 -14.27
N GLY A 216 1.91 9.02 -15.05
CA GLY A 216 2.46 9.02 -16.41
C GLY A 216 1.48 9.54 -17.46
N GLY A 217 0.23 9.84 -17.07
CA GLY A 217 -0.83 10.31 -17.95
C GLY A 217 -1.62 9.18 -18.60
N THR A 218 -1.33 7.90 -18.28
CA THR A 218 -2.14 6.79 -18.78
C THR A 218 -3.39 6.60 -17.93
N GLN A 219 -4.43 6.04 -18.54
CA GLN A 219 -5.70 5.77 -17.87
C GLN A 219 -6.14 4.35 -18.18
N ARG A 220 -6.79 3.70 -17.22
CA ARG A 220 -7.31 2.35 -17.38
C ARG A 220 -8.63 2.20 -16.64
N VAL A 221 -9.56 1.44 -17.23
CA VAL A 221 -10.79 1.01 -16.57
C VAL A 221 -10.51 -0.29 -15.83
N TYR A 222 -10.84 -0.30 -14.53
CA TYR A 222 -10.68 -1.42 -13.61
C TYR A 222 -12.05 -2.05 -13.34
N ASP A 223 -12.07 -3.39 -13.27
CA ASP A 223 -13.18 -4.15 -12.72
C ASP A 223 -13.15 -4.10 -11.17
N GLY A 224 -14.17 -4.65 -10.51
CA GLY A 224 -14.31 -4.65 -9.05
C GLY A 224 -13.13 -5.33 -8.35
N GLY A 225 -12.69 -6.50 -8.84
CA GLY A 225 -11.57 -7.24 -8.27
C GLY A 225 -10.21 -6.53 -8.45
N GLN A 226 -9.97 -5.90 -9.60
CA GLN A 226 -8.77 -5.12 -9.87
C GLN A 226 -8.75 -3.82 -9.05
N LEU A 227 -9.89 -3.15 -8.88
CA LEU A 227 -10.01 -2.00 -7.98
C LEU A 227 -9.76 -2.41 -6.53
N ALA A 228 -10.34 -3.53 -6.06
CA ALA A 228 -10.06 -4.07 -4.73
C ALA A 228 -8.55 -4.31 -4.51
N ALA A 229 -7.87 -4.87 -5.51
CA ALA A 229 -6.43 -5.10 -5.46
C ALA A 229 -5.61 -3.79 -5.40
N LEU A 230 -6.10 -2.74 -6.07
CA LEU A 230 -5.50 -1.40 -6.03
C LEU A 230 -5.66 -0.74 -4.65
N LEU A 231 -6.84 -0.92 -4.05
CA LEU A 231 -7.17 -0.38 -2.72
C LEU A 231 -6.64 -1.24 -1.57
N GLY A 232 -5.81 -2.25 -1.85
CA GLY A 232 -5.36 -3.21 -0.86
C GLY A 232 -4.63 -2.60 0.35
N ASP A 233 -4.13 -1.37 0.21
CA ASP A 233 -3.48 -0.60 1.28
C ASP A 233 -4.48 -0.02 2.31
N LEU A 234 -5.79 -0.06 2.02
CA LEU A 234 -6.86 0.41 2.90
C LEU A 234 -7.48 -0.73 3.72
N PRO A 235 -7.96 -0.47 4.95
CA PRO A 235 -8.57 -1.47 5.83
C PRO A 235 -10.01 -1.78 5.40
N LEU A 236 -10.19 -2.44 4.25
CA LEU A 236 -11.53 -2.64 3.66
C LEU A 236 -12.29 -3.85 4.21
N TYR A 237 -11.61 -4.83 4.80
CA TYR A 237 -12.29 -6.07 5.20
C TYR A 237 -13.24 -5.85 6.38
N GLY A 238 -14.52 -6.16 6.17
CA GLY A 238 -15.58 -5.95 7.15
C GLY A 238 -15.92 -4.46 7.41
N SER A 239 -15.37 -3.54 6.62
CA SER A 239 -15.65 -2.10 6.76
C SER A 239 -16.88 -1.69 5.95
N GLU A 240 -17.31 -0.45 6.16
CA GLU A 240 -18.32 0.22 5.34
C GLU A 240 -17.58 1.07 4.30
N LEU A 241 -17.79 0.82 3.01
CA LEU A 241 -17.08 1.49 1.92
C LEU A 241 -18.06 2.35 1.13
N ARG A 242 -17.85 3.67 1.11
CA ARG A 242 -18.67 4.61 0.32
C ARG A 242 -17.97 4.97 -0.98
N LEU A 243 -18.63 4.71 -2.11
CA LEU A 243 -18.17 5.16 -3.43
C LEU A 243 -18.70 6.56 -3.74
N TRP A 244 -17.77 7.50 -3.85
CA TRP A 244 -18.05 8.83 -4.37
C TRP A 244 -17.84 8.84 -5.89
N LEU A 245 -18.94 8.61 -6.62
CA LEU A 245 -18.97 8.55 -8.07
C LEU A 245 -20.26 9.14 -8.63
N THR A 246 -20.24 9.39 -9.94
CA THR A 246 -21.44 9.66 -10.74
C THR A 246 -21.68 8.44 -11.62
N TRP A 247 -22.89 7.89 -11.60
CA TRP A 247 -23.24 6.77 -12.46
C TRP A 247 -23.30 7.19 -13.93
N PRO A 248 -22.95 6.29 -14.86
CA PRO A 248 -23.19 6.52 -16.28
C PRO A 248 -24.69 6.64 -16.56
N SER A 249 -25.05 7.42 -17.58
CA SER A 249 -26.44 7.56 -18.03
C SER A 249 -26.96 6.35 -18.82
N ASP A 250 -26.05 5.59 -19.43
CA ASP A 250 -26.37 4.39 -20.22
C ASP A 250 -26.79 3.21 -19.31
N PRO A 251 -27.99 2.61 -19.50
CA PRO A 251 -28.48 1.52 -18.66
C PRO A 251 -27.60 0.27 -18.66
N ASP A 252 -26.99 -0.08 -19.79
CA ASP A 252 -26.11 -1.26 -19.86
C ASP A 252 -24.81 -1.01 -19.08
N GLU A 253 -24.25 0.20 -19.17
CA GLU A 253 -23.12 0.59 -18.32
C GLU A 253 -23.50 0.63 -16.84
N GLN A 254 -24.72 1.05 -16.48
CA GLN A 254 -25.22 0.97 -15.10
C GLN A 254 -25.30 -0.48 -14.64
N GLN A 255 -25.88 -1.38 -15.43
CA GLN A 255 -25.93 -2.80 -15.03
C GLN A 255 -24.53 -3.39 -14.83
N ARG A 256 -23.60 -3.09 -15.75
CA ARG A 256 -22.20 -3.52 -15.64
C ARG A 256 -21.54 -2.97 -14.38
N LEU A 257 -21.66 -1.66 -14.12
CA LEU A 257 -21.05 -1.03 -12.96
C LEU A 257 -21.64 -1.56 -11.64
N GLY A 258 -22.94 -1.87 -11.60
CA GLY A 258 -23.57 -2.55 -10.46
C GLY A 258 -22.98 -3.92 -10.19
N ALA A 259 -22.72 -4.72 -11.24
CA ALA A 259 -22.02 -5.99 -11.09
C ALA A 259 -20.57 -5.79 -10.57
N GLN A 260 -19.88 -4.73 -11.02
CA GLN A 260 -18.54 -4.39 -10.54
C GLN A 260 -18.52 -3.92 -9.08
N ALA A 261 -19.54 -3.16 -8.64
CA ALA A 261 -19.71 -2.77 -7.24
C ALA A 261 -19.98 -3.99 -6.34
N GLN A 262 -20.79 -4.94 -6.81
CA GLN A 262 -20.98 -6.22 -6.13
C GLN A 262 -19.67 -7.01 -6.05
N GLU A 263 -18.91 -7.14 -7.14
CA GLU A 263 -17.62 -7.85 -7.14
C GLU A 263 -16.60 -7.18 -6.21
N LEU A 264 -16.60 -5.85 -6.13
CA LEU A 264 -15.79 -5.10 -5.18
C LEU A 264 -16.17 -5.45 -3.74
N ALA A 265 -17.47 -5.52 -3.42
CA ALA A 265 -17.95 -5.91 -2.10
C ALA A 265 -17.51 -7.34 -1.74
N GLU A 266 -17.68 -8.31 -2.66
CA GLU A 266 -17.25 -9.71 -2.46
C GLU A 266 -15.73 -9.83 -2.28
N THR A 267 -14.95 -9.08 -3.05
CA THR A 267 -13.48 -9.19 -3.02
C THR A 267 -12.89 -8.54 -1.77
N THR A 268 -13.46 -7.41 -1.33
CA THR A 268 -12.97 -6.67 -0.17
C THR A 268 -13.55 -7.20 1.14
N GLY A 269 -14.72 -7.84 1.10
CA GLY A 269 -15.50 -8.16 2.29
C GLY A 269 -16.16 -6.94 2.94
N ALA A 270 -16.18 -5.79 2.27
CA ALA A 270 -16.84 -4.57 2.72
C ALA A 270 -18.30 -4.52 2.25
N THR A 271 -19.17 -3.85 3.00
CA THR A 271 -20.44 -3.36 2.44
C THR A 271 -20.13 -2.12 1.61
N VAL A 272 -20.43 -2.16 0.31
CA VAL A 272 -20.17 -1.05 -0.62
C VAL A 272 -21.44 -0.22 -0.80
N TRP A 273 -21.38 1.06 -0.49
CA TRP A 273 -22.46 2.03 -0.66
C TRP A 273 -22.24 2.87 -1.91
N THR A 274 -23.25 2.96 -2.75
CA THR A 274 -23.23 3.83 -3.94
C THR A 274 -24.48 4.71 -3.96
N PRO A 275 -24.48 5.83 -4.69
CA PRO A 275 -25.75 6.43 -5.14
C PRO A 275 -26.53 5.41 -5.99
N PRO A 276 -27.85 5.58 -6.19
CA PRO A 276 -28.61 4.69 -7.06
C PRO A 276 -28.17 4.79 -8.54
N PRO A 277 -28.47 3.79 -9.39
CA PRO A 277 -28.16 3.82 -10.81
C PRO A 277 -28.68 5.10 -11.50
N GLY A 278 -27.83 5.72 -12.31
CA GLY A 278 -28.08 7.02 -12.95
C GLY A 278 -27.96 8.24 -12.03
N GLY A 279 -27.75 8.03 -10.73
CA GLY A 279 -27.54 9.08 -9.74
C GLY A 279 -26.09 9.51 -9.56
N SER A 280 -25.84 10.38 -8.57
CA SER A 280 -24.51 10.89 -8.23
C SER A 280 -24.32 11.02 -6.73
N ALA A 281 -23.06 11.08 -6.29
CA ALA A 281 -22.70 11.48 -4.94
C ALA A 281 -22.08 12.87 -4.95
N GLU A 282 -22.63 13.79 -4.17
CA GLU A 282 -22.20 15.19 -4.12
C GLU A 282 -21.86 15.64 -2.71
N LEU A 283 -20.93 16.59 -2.60
CA LEU A 283 -20.61 17.22 -1.33
C LEU A 283 -21.76 18.13 -0.88
N VAL A 284 -22.16 18.02 0.38
CA VAL A 284 -23.16 18.90 0.98
C VAL A 284 -22.48 20.17 1.47
N ASP A 285 -22.91 21.31 0.92
CA ASP A 285 -22.41 22.62 1.34
C ASP A 285 -22.51 22.80 2.85
N GLY A 286 -21.40 23.21 3.48
CA GLY A 286 -21.32 23.48 4.92
C GLY A 286 -21.26 22.25 5.85
N ARG A 287 -21.49 21.02 5.35
CA ARG A 287 -21.44 19.79 6.18
C ARG A 287 -20.20 18.92 5.98
N GLN A 288 -19.38 19.22 4.97
CA GLN A 288 -18.18 18.46 4.64
C GLN A 288 -18.44 16.95 4.48
N ASP A 289 -19.64 16.56 4.07
CA ASP A 289 -20.06 15.15 3.90
C ASP A 289 -20.74 14.94 2.55
N LEU A 290 -20.95 13.69 2.15
CA LEU A 290 -21.53 13.33 0.85
C LEU A 290 -23.01 12.96 0.97
N ARG A 291 -23.81 13.45 0.03
CA ARG A 291 -25.19 13.00 -0.20
C ARG A 291 -25.32 12.20 -1.49
N ALA A 292 -26.16 11.17 -1.49
CA ALA A 292 -26.60 10.49 -2.70
C ALA A 292 -27.79 11.24 -3.33
N LEU A 293 -27.72 11.42 -4.64
CA LEU A 293 -28.74 12.04 -5.48
C LEU A 293 -29.19 11.06 -6.56
N ASP A 294 -30.45 11.16 -6.98
CA ASP A 294 -30.96 10.46 -8.15
C ASP A 294 -30.58 11.16 -9.46
N HIS A 295 -31.01 10.60 -10.59
CA HIS A 295 -30.76 11.17 -11.92
C HIS A 295 -31.39 12.58 -12.12
N ALA A 296 -32.38 12.94 -11.29
CA ALA A 296 -33.03 14.25 -11.30
C ALA A 296 -32.38 15.23 -10.30
N GLY A 297 -31.31 14.83 -9.61
CA GLY A 297 -30.60 15.63 -8.61
C GLY A 297 -31.33 15.72 -7.26
N LYS A 298 -32.35 14.89 -7.01
CA LYS A 298 -33.06 14.87 -5.73
C LYS A 298 -32.33 13.95 -4.73
N PRO A 299 -32.25 14.33 -3.44
CA PRO A 299 -31.68 13.46 -2.42
C PRO A 299 -32.45 12.15 -2.28
N VAL A 300 -31.72 11.04 -2.19
CA VAL A 300 -32.25 9.67 -2.13
C VAL A 300 -31.34 8.78 -1.32
N GLU A 301 -31.86 7.66 -0.82
CA GLU A 301 -31.09 6.69 -0.04
C GLU A 301 -29.92 6.10 -0.85
N TRP A 302 -28.79 5.88 -0.17
CA TRP A 302 -27.67 5.12 -0.69
C TRP A 302 -28.05 3.65 -0.89
N GLN A 303 -27.56 3.05 -1.96
CA GLN A 303 -27.71 1.63 -2.25
C GLN A 303 -26.55 0.82 -1.66
N ALA A 304 -26.86 -0.24 -0.92
CA ALA A 304 -25.86 -1.16 -0.36
C ALA A 304 -25.65 -2.40 -1.24
N PHE A 305 -24.38 -2.69 -1.54
CA PHE A 305 -23.90 -3.94 -2.12
C PHE A 305 -23.18 -4.73 -1.05
N ARG A 306 -23.76 -5.86 -0.64
CA ARG A 306 -23.26 -6.66 0.48
C ARG A 306 -22.55 -7.91 -0.01
N PRO A 307 -21.40 -8.29 0.57
CA PRO A 307 -20.80 -9.57 0.27
C PRO A 307 -21.68 -10.69 0.82
N ARG A 308 -21.70 -11.85 0.15
CA ARG A 308 -22.57 -12.99 0.55
C ARG A 308 -22.29 -13.52 1.95
N PHE A 309 -21.10 -13.29 2.45
CA PHE A 309 -20.61 -13.77 3.75
C PHE A 309 -20.64 -12.68 4.84
N ALA A 310 -21.24 -11.51 4.60
CA ALA A 310 -21.42 -10.50 5.64
C ALA A 310 -22.33 -11.03 6.77
N LEU A 311 -21.87 -10.93 8.02
CA LEU A 311 -22.65 -11.26 9.20
C LEU A 311 -23.44 -10.03 9.68
N GLY A 312 -24.71 -10.20 10.02
CA GLY A 312 -25.56 -9.15 10.61
C GLY A 312 -26.09 -8.10 9.61
N PRO A 313 -26.78 -7.04 10.07
CA PRO A 313 -27.14 -5.88 9.26
C PRO A 313 -25.91 -4.95 9.04
N PRO A 314 -25.95 -4.03 8.05
CA PRO A 314 -24.90 -3.01 7.88
C PRO A 314 -24.76 -2.12 9.12
N ALA A 315 -23.54 -1.64 9.39
CA ALA A 315 -23.27 -0.74 10.51
C ALA A 315 -23.74 0.70 10.26
N LEU A 316 -24.03 1.05 9.00
CA LEU A 316 -24.60 2.33 8.58
C LEU A 316 -26.03 2.12 8.05
N ARG A 317 -26.85 3.16 8.18
CA ARG A 317 -28.13 3.27 7.48
C ARG A 317 -28.12 4.45 6.52
N ALA A 318 -28.74 4.26 5.36
CA ALA A 318 -29.05 5.34 4.44
C ALA A 318 -30.28 6.11 4.93
N THR A 319 -30.23 7.44 4.87
CA THR A 319 -31.39 8.30 5.16
C THR A 319 -32.06 8.74 3.87
N SER A 320 -33.35 9.09 3.93
CA SER A 320 -34.08 9.68 2.80
C SER A 320 -33.53 11.03 2.33
N THR A 321 -32.74 11.70 3.17
CA THR A 321 -31.96 12.90 2.81
C THR A 321 -30.65 12.59 2.09
N GLY A 322 -30.40 11.31 1.80
CA GLY A 322 -29.24 10.81 1.09
C GLY A 322 -27.96 10.83 1.89
N LEU A 323 -27.99 10.78 3.22
CA LEU A 323 -26.80 10.67 4.06
C LEU A 323 -26.59 9.22 4.52
N LEU A 324 -25.34 8.87 4.81
CA LEU A 324 -25.04 7.65 5.57
C LEU A 324 -24.81 8.04 7.03
N VAL A 325 -25.59 7.46 7.92
CA VAL A 325 -25.44 7.68 9.37
C VAL A 325 -25.19 6.36 10.08
N PRO A 326 -24.38 6.34 11.15
CA PRO A 326 -24.25 5.14 11.98
C PRO A 326 -25.61 4.63 12.42
N VAL A 327 -25.78 3.30 12.38
CA VAL A 327 -26.80 2.62 13.16
C VAL A 327 -26.28 2.69 14.59
N SER A 328 -26.37 3.86 15.23
CA SER A 328 -26.27 3.94 16.69
C SER A 328 -27.20 2.86 17.19
N ALA A 329 -26.65 1.89 17.94
CA ALA A 329 -27.45 0.88 18.60
C ALA A 329 -28.55 1.67 19.31
N GLU A 330 -29.77 1.63 18.77
CA GLU A 330 -30.94 2.02 19.51
C GLU A 330 -30.81 1.16 20.75
N LEU A 331 -30.42 1.81 21.86
CA LEU A 331 -30.65 1.30 23.18
C LEU A 331 -32.12 0.94 23.14
N VAL A 332 -32.38 -0.33 22.91
CA VAL A 332 -33.64 -0.97 23.23
C VAL A 332 -33.70 -0.78 24.74
N THR A 333 -34.28 0.34 25.15
CA THR A 333 -34.75 0.59 26.50
C THR A 333 -35.90 -0.40 26.69
N THR A 334 -35.56 -1.68 26.79
CA THR A 334 -36.47 -2.68 27.29
C THR A 334 -36.50 -2.40 28.78
N THR A 335 -37.49 -1.62 29.19
CA THR A 335 -37.92 -1.48 30.57
C THR A 335 -38.24 -2.88 31.08
N ALA A 336 -37.26 -3.53 31.71
CA ALA A 336 -37.48 -4.76 32.44
C ALA A 336 -38.30 -4.42 33.68
N PRO A 337 -39.47 -5.05 33.91
CA PRO A 337 -40.18 -4.91 35.17
C PRO A 337 -39.36 -5.58 36.27
N SER A 338 -39.09 -4.79 37.32
CA SER A 338 -38.44 -5.20 38.56
C SER A 338 -39.16 -6.40 39.18
N GLN A 339 -38.49 -7.54 39.26
CA GLN A 339 -38.93 -8.69 40.04
C GLN A 339 -37.97 -8.86 41.23
N PRO A 340 -38.47 -8.94 42.48
CA PRO A 340 -37.64 -9.10 43.66
C PRO A 340 -37.08 -10.54 43.77
N PRO A 341 -35.95 -10.73 44.47
CA PRO A 341 -35.24 -11.99 44.50
C PRO A 341 -35.95 -13.04 45.37
N PRO A 342 -35.96 -14.32 44.98
CA PRO A 342 -36.21 -15.40 45.92
C PRO A 342 -34.91 -15.79 46.62
N GLU A 343 -34.92 -15.72 47.94
CA GLU A 343 -34.04 -16.48 48.81
C GLU A 343 -34.34 -17.97 48.63
N THR A 344 -33.33 -18.77 48.30
CA THR A 344 -33.41 -20.21 48.47
C THR A 344 -32.01 -20.75 48.75
N ASP A 345 -31.80 -21.05 50.03
CA ASP A 345 -30.76 -21.96 50.52
C ASP A 345 -30.87 -23.31 49.80
N SER A 346 -29.76 -23.79 49.26
CA SER A 346 -29.54 -25.22 49.04
C SER A 346 -28.05 -25.57 49.06
N PRO A 347 -27.72 -26.77 49.55
CA PRO A 347 -26.44 -27.03 50.21
C PRO A 347 -25.37 -27.59 49.27
N GLU A 348 -24.15 -27.58 49.81
CA GLU A 348 -22.93 -28.25 49.36
C GLU A 348 -23.17 -29.54 48.57
N ALA A 349 -22.71 -29.55 47.32
CA ALA A 349 -22.43 -30.76 46.57
C ALA A 349 -21.19 -30.55 45.67
N ASP A 350 -20.14 -31.29 46.04
CA ASP A 350 -18.99 -31.74 45.25
C ASP A 350 -18.20 -30.76 44.37
N GLN A 351 -16.95 -30.58 44.81
CA GLN A 351 -15.84 -29.92 44.14
C GLN A 351 -15.54 -30.55 42.77
N LEU A 352 -16.19 -30.03 41.73
CA LEU A 352 -15.64 -30.03 40.38
C LEU A 352 -14.58 -28.90 40.27
N PRO A 353 -13.46 -29.09 39.56
CA PRO A 353 -12.43 -28.06 39.44
C PRO A 353 -13.04 -26.78 38.89
N ALA A 354 -12.89 -25.69 39.64
CA ALA A 354 -13.50 -24.40 39.36
C ALA A 354 -13.19 -23.95 37.92
N ALA A 355 -14.21 -23.97 37.06
CA ALA A 355 -14.13 -23.38 35.73
C ALA A 355 -13.87 -21.88 35.89
N LEU A 356 -12.64 -21.44 35.62
CA LEU A 356 -12.22 -20.04 35.65
C LEU A 356 -13.13 -19.22 34.72
N ALA A 357 -13.97 -18.37 35.31
CA ALA A 357 -14.71 -17.39 34.55
C ALA A 357 -13.70 -16.49 33.82
N ALA A 358 -13.89 -16.33 32.52
CA ALA A 358 -12.99 -15.65 31.62
C ALA A 358 -13.03 -14.12 31.84
N LEU A 359 -12.43 -13.64 32.92
CA LEU A 359 -12.23 -12.22 33.16
C LEU A 359 -11.12 -11.70 32.25
N PRO A 360 -11.29 -10.48 31.67
CA PRO A 360 -10.21 -9.82 30.94
C PRO A 360 -8.95 -9.70 31.80
N LEU A 361 -7.79 -9.96 31.19
CA LEU A 361 -6.51 -9.82 31.87
C LEU A 361 -6.16 -8.33 32.07
N PRO A 362 -5.46 -7.97 33.17
CA PRO A 362 -5.14 -6.58 33.46
C PRO A 362 -4.23 -5.97 32.39
N ARG A 363 -4.47 -4.70 32.07
CA ARG A 363 -3.65 -3.94 31.11
C ARG A 363 -2.33 -3.51 31.75
N PRO A 364 -1.16 -3.76 31.13
CA PRO A 364 0.11 -3.25 31.62
C PRO A 364 0.23 -1.74 31.41
N ALA A 365 0.96 -1.07 32.30
CA ALA A 365 1.51 0.25 32.06
C ALA A 365 2.43 0.26 30.81
N LEU A 366 2.53 1.41 30.14
CA LEU A 366 3.30 1.57 28.92
C LEU A 366 4.48 2.53 29.10
N VAL A 367 5.60 2.23 28.45
CA VAL A 367 6.80 3.09 28.40
C VAL A 367 7.27 3.24 26.96
N THR A 368 7.79 4.41 26.60
CA THR A 368 8.39 4.62 25.27
C THR A 368 9.80 4.03 25.26
N GLU A 369 10.08 3.13 24.33
CA GLU A 369 11.41 2.53 24.22
C GLU A 369 12.41 3.54 23.62
N SER A 370 13.48 3.86 24.34
CA SER A 370 14.51 4.81 23.87
C SER A 370 15.59 4.17 22.99
N ARG A 371 15.67 2.84 22.92
CA ARG A 371 16.74 2.11 22.21
C ARG A 371 16.40 1.88 20.74
N ARG A 372 17.41 1.97 19.87
CA ARG A 372 17.35 1.56 18.45
C ARG A 372 17.42 0.04 18.31
N THR A 373 16.58 -0.69 19.03
CA THR A 373 16.55 -2.15 18.94
C THR A 373 15.69 -2.56 17.75
N ALA A 374 16.15 -3.51 16.94
CA ALA A 374 15.34 -4.06 15.86
C ALA A 374 14.25 -4.97 16.43
N TYR A 375 13.00 -4.81 16.00
CA TYR A 375 11.87 -5.65 16.44
C TYR A 375 11.70 -6.93 15.60
N GLY A 376 12.42 -7.05 14.48
CA GLY A 376 12.30 -8.14 13.50
C GLY A 376 11.57 -7.69 12.23
N PRO A 377 10.27 -7.38 12.28
CA PRO A 377 9.55 -6.83 11.13
C PRO A 377 10.18 -5.50 10.66
N PRO A 378 10.52 -5.35 9.37
CA PRO A 378 11.24 -4.18 8.86
C PRO A 378 10.38 -2.90 8.83
N TRP A 379 9.07 -3.03 9.00
CA TRP A 379 8.12 -1.92 9.02
C TRP A 379 7.88 -1.37 10.44
N LEU A 380 8.34 -2.05 11.49
CA LEU A 380 8.31 -1.53 12.86
C LEU A 380 9.45 -0.52 13.04
N SER A 381 9.11 0.75 13.24
CA SER A 381 10.08 1.80 13.55
C SER A 381 10.62 1.64 14.97
N ALA A 382 11.78 2.23 15.24
CA ALA A 382 12.24 2.46 16.61
C ALA A 382 11.25 3.37 17.38
N ALA A 383 11.44 3.47 18.71
CA ALA A 383 10.64 4.31 19.60
C ALA A 383 9.15 3.94 19.70
N GLN A 384 8.86 2.64 19.72
CA GLN A 384 7.51 2.16 20.04
C GLN A 384 7.21 2.32 21.53
N GLN A 385 5.92 2.45 21.86
CA GLN A 385 5.47 2.22 23.22
C GLN A 385 5.39 0.71 23.47
N VAL A 386 5.97 0.26 24.57
CA VAL A 386 6.03 -1.14 24.97
C VAL A 386 5.51 -1.30 26.39
N ASN A 387 5.17 -2.53 26.80
CA ASN A 387 4.79 -2.81 28.19
C ASN A 387 5.95 -2.46 29.15
N ALA A 388 5.65 -1.70 30.19
CA ALA A 388 6.61 -1.29 31.23
C ALA A 388 6.78 -2.35 32.32
N GLU A 389 5.74 -3.15 32.52
CA GLU A 389 5.69 -4.20 33.54
C GLU A 389 5.40 -5.57 32.92
N LYS A 390 5.64 -6.59 33.72
CA LYS A 390 5.29 -7.97 33.40
C LYS A 390 3.77 -8.12 33.40
N PHE A 391 3.24 -8.79 32.39
CA PHE A 391 1.81 -9.08 32.31
C PHE A 391 1.56 -10.42 31.61
N GLU A 392 0.31 -10.86 31.62
CA GLU A 392 -0.10 -12.08 30.93
C GLU A 392 -1.13 -11.75 29.84
N ALA A 393 -1.11 -12.55 28.78
CA ALA A 393 -1.99 -12.39 27.62
C ALA A 393 -2.28 -13.75 26.99
N LEU A 394 -3.18 -13.78 26.01
CA LEU A 394 -3.63 -14.98 25.32
C LEU A 394 -3.18 -14.94 23.85
N VAL A 395 -2.47 -15.95 23.39
CA VAL A 395 -2.05 -16.11 21.99
C VAL A 395 -2.84 -17.24 21.35
N ALA A 396 -3.43 -17.00 20.19
CA ALA A 396 -4.15 -18.04 19.45
C ALA A 396 -3.19 -19.11 18.90
N LEU A 397 -3.49 -20.37 19.19
CA LEU A 397 -2.86 -21.55 18.63
C LEU A 397 -3.83 -22.22 17.64
N PRO A 398 -3.37 -22.66 16.47
CA PRO A 398 -4.19 -23.53 15.63
C PRO A 398 -4.38 -24.90 16.30
N VAL A 399 -5.56 -25.48 16.10
CA VAL A 399 -6.01 -26.73 16.73
C VAL A 399 -5.16 -27.96 16.37
N GLU A 400 -4.34 -27.89 15.31
CA GLU A 400 -3.43 -29.00 14.96
C GLU A 400 -2.36 -29.17 16.04
N GLY A 401 -2.56 -30.19 16.88
CA GLY A 401 -1.86 -30.52 18.13
C GLY A 401 -0.35 -30.73 18.03
N ARG A 402 0.37 -29.69 17.62
CA ARG A 402 1.83 -29.63 17.65
C ARG A 402 2.28 -28.93 18.93
N SER A 403 3.37 -29.44 19.51
CA SER A 403 3.95 -28.88 20.73
C SER A 403 4.35 -27.41 20.53
N VAL A 404 4.12 -26.59 21.55
CA VAL A 404 4.58 -25.20 21.64
C VAL A 404 6.11 -25.12 21.48
N ALA A 405 6.84 -26.16 21.88
CA ALA A 405 8.30 -26.26 21.77
C ALA A 405 8.82 -26.15 20.33
N ASP A 406 8.04 -26.62 19.34
CA ASP A 406 8.36 -26.51 17.91
C ASP A 406 8.20 -25.08 17.36
N GLY A 407 7.56 -24.20 18.13
CA GLY A 407 7.20 -22.85 17.76
C GLY A 407 5.79 -22.73 17.20
N ILE A 408 5.18 -21.59 17.52
CA ILE A 408 3.84 -21.20 17.11
C ILE A 408 3.84 -20.95 15.60
N PRO A 409 3.00 -21.66 14.84
CA PRO A 409 2.90 -21.49 13.39
C PRO A 409 2.40 -20.08 13.05
N SER A 410 3.26 -19.26 12.44
CA SER A 410 2.90 -17.93 11.95
C SER A 410 3.56 -17.69 10.61
N ALA A 411 2.88 -16.97 9.72
CA ALA A 411 3.49 -16.48 8.48
C ALA A 411 4.18 -15.13 8.69
N GLU A 412 3.90 -14.43 9.78
CA GLU A 412 4.45 -13.11 10.07
C GLU A 412 5.61 -13.22 11.08
N LEU A 413 6.54 -12.26 11.06
CA LEU A 413 7.62 -12.14 12.06
C LEU A 413 7.14 -11.54 13.40
N PHE A 414 5.92 -11.87 13.81
CA PHE A 414 5.35 -11.51 15.10
C PHE A 414 4.18 -12.45 15.45
N LEU A 415 3.74 -12.40 16.71
CA LEU A 415 2.51 -13.01 17.20
C LEU A 415 1.55 -11.93 17.69
N LEU A 416 0.25 -12.25 17.73
CA LEU A 416 -0.77 -11.41 18.35
C LEU A 416 -1.18 -12.02 19.67
N ALA A 417 -1.21 -11.18 20.70
CA ALA A 417 -1.65 -11.52 22.05
C ALA A 417 -2.85 -10.64 22.42
N PHE A 418 -3.82 -11.23 23.12
CA PHE A 418 -5.08 -10.60 23.49
C PHE A 418 -5.25 -10.62 25.01
N LEU A 419 -5.83 -9.56 25.58
CA LEU A 419 -6.16 -9.55 27.01
C LEU A 419 -7.55 -10.15 27.29
N ASP A 420 -8.47 -10.04 26.34
CA ASP A 420 -9.81 -10.62 26.43
C ASP A 420 -9.90 -11.88 25.54
N PRO A 421 -10.21 -13.07 26.10
CA PRO A 421 -10.43 -14.28 25.32
C PRO A 421 -11.54 -14.14 24.25
N LYS A 422 -12.54 -13.27 24.47
CA LYS A 422 -13.62 -13.01 23.50
C LYS A 422 -13.12 -12.28 22.25
N SER A 423 -11.96 -11.65 22.32
CA SER A 423 -11.33 -10.97 21.18
C SER A 423 -10.51 -11.92 20.31
N VAL A 424 -10.34 -13.18 20.70
CA VAL A 424 -9.58 -14.18 19.95
C VAL A 424 -10.48 -14.83 18.88
N PRO A 425 -9.96 -15.13 17.67
CA PRO A 425 -10.75 -15.83 16.65
C PRO A 425 -11.32 -17.17 17.13
N GLU A 426 -12.62 -17.38 16.87
CA GLU A 426 -13.35 -18.60 17.23
C GLU A 426 -12.65 -19.88 16.75
N GLY A 427 -12.80 -20.96 17.51
CA GLY A 427 -12.24 -22.28 17.16
C GLY A 427 -10.72 -22.39 17.30
N SER A 428 -10.08 -21.45 18.01
CA SER A 428 -8.66 -21.51 18.34
C SER A 428 -8.44 -22.08 19.75
N ARG A 429 -7.38 -22.86 19.93
CA ARG A 429 -6.84 -23.12 21.27
C ARG A 429 -6.07 -21.89 21.72
N LEU A 430 -6.13 -21.51 22.99
CA LEU A 430 -5.39 -20.36 23.52
C LEU A 430 -4.17 -20.81 24.29
N LEU A 431 -3.07 -20.10 24.09
CA LEU A 431 -1.88 -20.18 24.92
C LEU A 431 -1.85 -18.95 25.83
N ARG A 432 -1.90 -19.15 27.14
CA ARG A 432 -1.59 -18.08 28.09
C ARG A 432 -0.09 -17.89 28.11
N VAL A 433 0.31 -16.67 27.86
CA VAL A 433 1.71 -16.27 27.79
C VAL A 433 1.98 -15.18 28.80
N ARG A 434 3.16 -15.25 29.39
CA ARG A 434 3.70 -14.25 30.30
C ARG A 434 4.73 -13.44 29.56
N VAL A 435 4.56 -12.12 29.54
CA VAL A 435 5.39 -11.21 28.77
C VAL A 435 6.13 -10.28 29.74
N GLU A 436 7.46 -10.38 29.73
CA GLU A 436 8.35 -9.52 30.51
C GLU A 436 8.37 -8.09 29.92
N PRO A 437 8.79 -7.06 30.70
CA PRO A 437 8.84 -5.67 30.24
C PRO A 437 9.52 -5.51 28.88
N GLY A 438 8.97 -4.67 28.00
CA GLY A 438 9.50 -4.41 26.66
C GLY A 438 9.27 -5.54 25.63
N GLY A 439 8.53 -6.59 25.97
CA GLY A 439 8.25 -7.73 25.10
C GLY A 439 7.07 -7.52 24.13
N ALA A 440 6.16 -6.60 24.43
CA ALA A 440 4.92 -6.38 23.70
C ALA A 440 4.70 -4.91 23.31
N ILE A 441 4.12 -4.68 22.14
CA ILE A 441 3.70 -3.36 21.64
C ILE A 441 2.17 -3.35 21.55
N PRO A 442 1.45 -2.43 22.20
CA PRO A 442 0.00 -2.38 22.10
C PRO A 442 -0.42 -1.90 20.70
N MET A 443 -1.39 -2.58 20.10
CA MET A 443 -1.86 -2.25 18.75
C MET A 443 -2.48 -0.85 18.67
N GLY A 444 -3.17 -0.41 19.72
CA GLY A 444 -3.85 0.89 19.77
C GLY A 444 -2.90 2.10 19.79
N VAL A 445 -1.62 1.92 20.11
CA VAL A 445 -0.61 2.98 20.13
C VAL A 445 0.53 2.74 19.14
N LEU A 446 0.36 1.77 18.25
CA LEU A 446 1.37 1.40 17.27
C LEU A 446 1.64 2.56 16.30
N ARG A 447 2.85 3.14 16.37
CA ARG A 447 3.25 4.30 15.55
C ARG A 447 3.73 3.92 14.14
N ALA A 448 3.78 2.63 13.84
CA ALA A 448 4.27 2.11 12.58
C ALA A 448 3.20 2.17 11.47
N SER A 449 3.66 2.41 10.24
CA SER A 449 2.85 2.19 9.05
C SER A 449 2.77 0.68 8.81
N LEU A 450 1.63 0.09 9.18
CA LEU A 450 1.38 -1.31 8.94
C LEU A 450 1.34 -1.58 7.43
N PRO A 451 1.95 -2.68 6.96
CA PRO A 451 1.66 -3.17 5.63
C PRO A 451 0.16 -3.33 5.43
N ALA A 452 -0.33 -2.93 4.27
CA ALA A 452 -1.66 -3.18 3.72
C ALA A 452 -2.41 -4.39 4.31
N ARG A 453 -1.82 -5.59 4.15
CA ARG A 453 -2.39 -6.86 4.60
C ARG A 453 -2.63 -6.96 6.11
N LEU A 454 -1.98 -6.12 6.91
CA LEU A 454 -2.03 -6.09 8.37
C LEU A 454 -2.87 -4.92 8.90
N GLN A 455 -3.40 -4.05 8.04
CA GLN A 455 -4.18 -2.88 8.49
C GLN A 455 -5.43 -3.26 9.28
N HIS A 456 -6.04 -4.42 8.97
CA HIS A 456 -7.16 -4.98 9.74
C HIS A 456 -6.84 -5.17 11.23
N LEU A 457 -5.56 -5.30 11.60
CA LEU A 457 -5.14 -5.44 12.98
C LEU A 457 -5.32 -4.17 13.81
N ARG A 458 -5.44 -2.97 13.19
CA ARG A 458 -5.66 -1.71 13.92
C ARG A 458 -7.00 -1.64 14.63
N GLY A 459 -8.01 -2.38 14.14
CA GLY A 459 -9.32 -2.44 14.76
C GLY A 459 -9.38 -3.34 15.99
N LEU A 460 -8.33 -4.15 16.24
CA LEU A 460 -8.30 -5.07 17.36
C LEU A 460 -8.09 -4.30 18.66
N ARG A 461 -9.14 -4.25 19.48
CA ARG A 461 -9.07 -3.72 20.84
C ARG A 461 -8.33 -4.69 21.73
N GLU A 462 -7.57 -4.15 22.69
CA GLU A 462 -6.86 -4.94 23.70
C GLU A 462 -5.88 -6.00 23.14
N ALA A 463 -5.40 -5.76 21.92
CA ALA A 463 -4.41 -6.59 21.26
C ALA A 463 -3.01 -6.00 21.39
N TYR A 464 -2.04 -6.89 21.55
CA TYR A 464 -0.63 -6.61 21.66
C TYR A 464 0.12 -7.41 20.59
N LEU A 465 1.10 -6.77 19.98
CA LEU A 465 2.01 -7.37 19.05
C LEU A 465 3.24 -7.87 19.82
N LEU A 466 3.59 -9.14 19.66
CA LEU A 466 4.80 -9.76 20.20
C LEU A 466 5.82 -9.92 19.05
N PRO A 467 6.77 -8.99 18.89
CA PRO A 467 7.68 -9.01 17.74
C PRO A 467 8.68 -10.17 17.83
N ALA A 468 9.06 -10.77 16.69
CA ALA A 468 9.99 -11.90 16.64
C ALA A 468 11.31 -11.67 17.39
N ALA A 469 11.86 -10.44 17.34
CA ALA A 469 13.12 -10.12 18.03
C ALA A 469 12.97 -9.96 19.55
N ARG A 470 11.75 -10.08 20.09
CA ARG A 470 11.40 -9.92 21.51
C ARG A 470 10.74 -11.15 22.11
N LEU A 471 10.63 -12.24 21.35
CA LEU A 471 10.01 -13.46 21.85
C LEU A 471 10.85 -14.15 22.93
N ASP A 472 12.11 -13.76 23.10
CA ASP A 472 12.93 -14.09 24.28
C ASP A 472 12.33 -13.56 25.60
N ARG A 473 11.34 -12.66 25.53
CA ARG A 473 10.64 -12.06 26.68
C ARG A 473 9.22 -12.57 26.85
N ALA A 474 8.75 -13.48 26.01
CA ALA A 474 7.42 -14.05 26.11
C ALA A 474 7.55 -15.55 26.42
N PHE A 475 6.87 -16.02 27.45
CA PHE A 475 7.00 -17.38 27.97
C PHE A 475 5.63 -18.05 28.03
N ALA A 476 5.56 -19.31 27.65
CA ALA A 476 4.35 -20.10 27.78
C ALA A 476 4.05 -20.40 29.26
N VAL A 477 2.78 -20.29 29.65
CA VAL A 477 2.29 -20.60 31.01
C VAL A 477 1.35 -21.80 30.95
N ASP A 478 0.19 -21.63 30.30
CA ASP A 478 -0.89 -22.61 30.28
C ASP A 478 -1.56 -22.69 28.90
N THR A 479 -2.26 -23.78 28.61
CA THR A 479 -3.10 -23.92 27.41
C THR A 479 -4.57 -24.11 27.74
N PHE A 480 -5.45 -23.48 26.95
CA PHE A 480 -6.88 -23.49 27.17
C PHE A 480 -7.62 -23.78 25.87
N ASP A 481 -8.64 -24.63 25.93
CA ASP A 481 -9.66 -24.73 24.89
C ASP A 481 -10.79 -23.75 25.22
N VAL A 482 -11.27 -23.03 24.19
CA VAL A 482 -12.41 -22.11 24.32
C VAL A 482 -13.66 -22.84 23.89
N ASP A 483 -14.64 -22.97 24.79
CA ASP A 483 -15.93 -23.53 24.42
C ASP A 483 -16.78 -22.53 23.61
N ARG A 484 -17.94 -22.97 23.13
CA ARG A 484 -18.87 -22.12 22.36
C ARG A 484 -19.42 -20.92 23.16
N THR A 485 -19.30 -20.94 24.49
CA THR A 485 -19.76 -19.87 25.38
C THR A 485 -18.63 -18.88 25.73
N GLY A 486 -17.43 -19.11 25.21
CA GLY A 486 -16.24 -18.30 25.51
C GLY A 486 -15.57 -18.65 26.83
N ARG A 487 -15.96 -19.75 27.50
CA ARG A 487 -15.29 -20.19 28.73
C ARG A 487 -14.02 -20.95 28.38
N LEU A 488 -12.99 -20.70 29.20
CA LEU A 488 -11.69 -21.33 29.07
C LEU A 488 -11.67 -22.61 29.90
N THR A 489 -11.33 -23.72 29.24
CA THR A 489 -11.12 -25.02 29.87
C THR A 489 -9.66 -25.43 29.69
N PRO A 490 -8.93 -25.86 30.73
CA PRO A 490 -7.54 -26.28 30.58
C PRO A 490 -7.41 -27.42 29.56
N ALA A 491 -6.49 -27.27 28.60
CA ALA A 491 -6.31 -28.20 27.48
C ALA A 491 -5.20 -29.25 27.70
N GLY A 492 -4.67 -29.33 28.92
CA GLY A 492 -3.55 -30.21 29.32
C GLY A 492 -2.30 -29.46 29.75
N GLU A 493 -1.27 -30.19 30.19
CA GLU A 493 0.02 -29.63 30.60
C GLU A 493 0.72 -28.92 29.42
N CYS A 494 1.18 -27.69 29.65
CA CYS A 494 1.91 -26.94 28.65
C CYS A 494 3.35 -27.47 28.55
N THR A 495 3.63 -28.29 27.54
CA THR A 495 5.01 -28.73 27.25
C THR A 495 5.86 -27.50 26.89
N GLY A 496 6.82 -27.13 27.75
CA GLY A 496 7.69 -25.97 27.56
C GLY A 496 7.38 -24.77 28.48
N GLU A 497 6.79 -25.01 29.65
CA GLU A 497 6.68 -23.97 30.68
C GLU A 497 8.06 -23.33 30.96
N GLY A 498 8.10 -21.99 30.94
CA GLY A 498 9.35 -21.23 31.14
C GLY A 498 10.28 -21.17 29.93
N GLU A 499 9.99 -21.84 28.81
CA GLU A 499 10.71 -21.60 27.56
C GLU A 499 10.19 -20.34 26.84
N PRO A 500 11.10 -19.55 26.24
CA PRO A 500 10.68 -18.45 25.37
C PRO A 500 9.85 -18.94 24.18
N LEU A 501 8.85 -18.17 23.80
CA LEU A 501 8.04 -18.44 22.62
C LEU A 501 8.90 -18.44 21.37
N ARG A 502 8.53 -19.29 20.42
CA ARG A 502 9.15 -19.37 19.10
C ARG A 502 8.10 -19.16 18.03
N ILE A 503 8.49 -18.56 16.91
CA ILE A 503 7.70 -18.58 15.67
C ILE A 503 8.25 -19.69 14.80
N ARG A 504 7.38 -20.56 14.31
CA ARG A 504 7.67 -21.42 13.17
C ARG A 504 7.02 -20.83 11.94
N CYS A 505 7.84 -20.41 10.97
CA CYS A 505 7.34 -19.84 9.73
C CYS A 505 6.54 -20.90 8.97
N THR A 506 5.21 -20.81 9.02
CA THR A 506 4.33 -21.68 8.25
C THR A 506 3.33 -20.80 7.53
N SER A 507 3.42 -20.77 6.20
CA SER A 507 2.39 -20.14 5.40
C SER A 507 1.48 -21.21 4.83
N ARG A 508 0.25 -21.27 5.35
CA ARG A 508 -0.85 -21.98 4.68
C ARG A 508 -1.35 -21.20 3.48
N ALA A 509 -1.31 -19.88 3.59
CA ALA A 509 -1.82 -18.98 2.59
C ALA A 509 -0.67 -18.11 2.05
N ARG A 510 -0.41 -18.25 0.75
CA ARG A 510 0.22 -17.22 -0.10
C ARG A 510 1.75 -17.11 -0.08
N SER A 511 2.49 -17.85 0.74
CA SER A 511 3.97 -17.83 0.76
C SER A 511 4.60 -19.18 0.33
N ILE A 512 5.91 -19.13 0.08
CA ILE A 512 6.71 -20.33 -0.13
C ILE A 512 6.84 -21.01 1.22
N GLY A 513 6.26 -22.21 1.34
CA GLY A 513 6.16 -22.93 2.60
C GLY A 513 7.46 -22.89 3.40
N GLY A 514 7.38 -22.38 4.62
CA GLY A 514 8.54 -22.22 5.50
C GLY A 514 9.17 -20.84 5.54
N LEU A 515 8.81 -19.90 4.67
CA LEU A 515 9.31 -18.52 4.70
C LEU A 515 8.29 -17.56 5.34
N PRO A 516 8.76 -16.54 6.10
CA PRO A 516 7.90 -15.48 6.60
C PRO A 516 7.35 -14.63 5.45
N ASN A 517 6.35 -13.80 5.71
CA ASN A 517 5.82 -12.87 4.72
C ASN A 517 6.72 -11.64 4.56
N GLU A 518 7.52 -11.29 5.58
CA GLU A 518 8.60 -10.28 5.57
C GLU A 518 9.84 -10.72 4.77
N VAL A 519 9.68 -11.32 3.60
CA VAL A 519 10.83 -11.66 2.73
C VAL A 519 11.45 -10.44 2.05
N ARG A 520 12.74 -10.51 1.73
CA ARG A 520 13.39 -9.56 0.82
C ARG A 520 13.01 -9.90 -0.62
N ARG A 521 12.37 -8.94 -1.29
CA ARG A 521 11.82 -9.12 -2.65
C ARG A 521 12.84 -8.72 -3.72
N TRP A 522 12.88 -9.49 -4.81
CA TRP A 522 13.77 -9.26 -5.95
C TRP A 522 12.99 -9.23 -7.28
N PRO A 523 13.37 -8.36 -8.22
CA PRO A 523 14.30 -7.23 -8.06
C PRO A 523 13.71 -6.13 -7.19
N ALA A 524 14.55 -5.35 -6.53
CA ALA A 524 14.11 -4.17 -5.78
C ALA A 524 13.50 -3.09 -6.70
N PHE A 525 13.99 -2.99 -7.94
CA PHE A 525 13.55 -1.99 -8.93
C PHE A 525 13.50 -2.57 -10.35
N GLY A 526 12.57 -2.07 -11.15
CA GLY A 526 12.45 -2.37 -12.58
C GLY A 526 12.21 -3.84 -12.90
N THR A 527 12.70 -4.28 -14.05
CA THR A 527 12.70 -5.70 -14.46
C THR A 527 14.15 -6.16 -14.60
N ARG A 528 14.47 -7.35 -14.10
CA ARG A 528 15.82 -7.94 -14.24
C ARG A 528 15.76 -9.32 -14.89
N ARG A 529 16.88 -9.70 -15.49
CA ARG A 529 17.07 -11.03 -16.06
C ARG A 529 17.48 -12.02 -14.97
N ALA A 530 16.91 -13.22 -15.02
CA ALA A 530 17.33 -14.38 -14.23
C ALA A 530 17.25 -15.64 -15.11
N TYR A 531 17.69 -16.76 -14.55
CA TYR A 531 17.65 -18.05 -15.23
C TYR A 531 16.93 -19.09 -14.37
N ALA A 532 16.26 -20.05 -15.00
CA ALA A 532 15.64 -21.19 -14.32
C ALA A 532 16.02 -22.51 -15.01
N LEU A 533 16.22 -23.57 -14.23
CA LEU A 533 16.50 -24.91 -14.76
C LEU A 533 15.27 -25.80 -14.55
N LEU A 534 14.82 -26.46 -15.61
CA LEU A 534 13.73 -27.44 -15.57
C LEU A 534 14.22 -28.81 -16.05
N PRO A 535 13.66 -29.94 -15.55
CA PRO A 535 13.93 -31.25 -16.11
C PRO A 535 13.45 -31.35 -17.57
N ALA A 536 14.30 -31.81 -18.49
CA ALA A 536 13.94 -31.94 -19.90
C ALA A 536 12.86 -33.02 -20.14
N LYS A 537 12.89 -34.11 -19.38
CA LYS A 537 11.93 -35.23 -19.49
C LYS A 537 10.52 -34.86 -19.02
N ARG A 538 10.39 -33.86 -18.14
CA ARG A 538 9.11 -33.44 -17.52
C ARG A 538 9.09 -31.93 -17.35
N LEU A 539 8.82 -31.23 -18.45
CA LEU A 539 8.69 -29.78 -18.48
C LEU A 539 7.35 -29.37 -17.85
N ARG A 540 7.32 -29.39 -16.51
CA ARG A 540 6.23 -28.87 -15.69
C ARG A 540 6.79 -27.89 -14.68
N LEU A 541 6.04 -26.82 -14.45
CA LEU A 541 6.37 -25.88 -13.39
C LEU A 541 6.11 -26.52 -12.02
N PRO A 542 7.03 -26.36 -11.05
CA PRO A 542 6.77 -26.83 -9.69
C PRO A 542 5.52 -26.18 -9.09
N ARG A 543 4.77 -26.91 -8.26
CA ARG A 543 3.51 -26.39 -7.68
C ARG A 543 3.71 -25.19 -6.74
N ASN A 544 4.83 -25.16 -6.02
CA ASN A 544 5.05 -24.19 -4.95
C ASN A 544 5.92 -23.02 -5.41
N TRP A 545 7.14 -23.32 -5.85
CA TRP A 545 8.12 -22.32 -6.25
C TRP A 545 9.17 -22.89 -7.18
N LEU A 546 9.78 -22.00 -7.97
CA LEU A 546 10.83 -22.32 -8.93
C LEU A 546 12.14 -21.64 -8.49
N ARG A 547 13.23 -22.42 -8.40
CA ARG A 547 14.58 -21.89 -8.18
C ARG A 547 15.01 -21.03 -9.36
N LEU A 548 15.53 -19.86 -9.07
CA LEU A 548 16.14 -18.95 -10.04
C LEU A 548 17.63 -18.77 -9.76
N TYR A 549 18.37 -18.42 -10.81
CA TYR A 549 19.79 -18.11 -10.78
C TYR A 549 20.01 -16.69 -11.32
N ARG A 550 20.85 -15.90 -10.65
CA ARG A 550 21.21 -14.55 -11.14
C ARG A 550 22.11 -14.61 -12.37
N ARG A 551 23.01 -15.59 -12.39
CA ARG A 551 23.93 -15.87 -13.49
C ARG A 551 23.49 -17.13 -14.22
N ARG A 552 23.92 -17.26 -15.48
CA ARG A 552 23.65 -18.47 -16.25
C ARG A 552 24.39 -19.64 -15.58
N PRO A 553 23.70 -20.71 -15.16
CA PRO A 553 24.35 -21.87 -14.56
C PRO A 553 25.16 -22.65 -15.60
N PRO A 554 26.16 -23.46 -15.18
CA PRO A 554 26.86 -24.37 -16.06
C PRO A 554 25.89 -25.37 -16.70
N VAL A 555 26.31 -25.97 -17.82
CA VAL A 555 25.49 -26.93 -18.57
C VAL A 555 25.22 -28.16 -17.71
N GLN A 556 23.97 -28.61 -17.71
CA GLN A 556 23.55 -29.80 -16.98
C GLN A 556 22.79 -30.73 -17.93
N PRO A 557 23.32 -31.93 -18.24
CA PRO A 557 22.63 -32.91 -19.06
C PRO A 557 21.21 -33.20 -18.57
N GLY A 558 20.28 -33.35 -19.51
CA GLY A 558 18.87 -33.61 -19.19
C GLY A 558 18.11 -32.44 -18.58
N ARG A 559 18.65 -31.21 -18.63
CA ARG A 559 17.96 -29.97 -18.21
C ARG A 559 17.65 -29.05 -19.39
N VAL A 560 16.61 -28.24 -19.22
CA VAL A 560 16.30 -27.08 -20.06
C VAL A 560 16.52 -25.83 -19.23
N LEU A 561 17.30 -24.91 -19.79
CA LEU A 561 17.57 -23.60 -19.20
C LEU A 561 16.61 -22.57 -19.79
N LEU A 562 15.90 -21.85 -18.93
CA LEU A 562 15.09 -20.70 -19.31
C LEU A 562 15.81 -19.42 -18.93
N GLU A 563 15.92 -18.48 -19.87
CA GLU A 563 16.26 -17.10 -19.59
C GLU A 563 14.96 -16.30 -19.44
N ILE A 564 14.73 -15.75 -18.25
CA ILE A 564 13.47 -15.12 -17.85
C ILE A 564 13.68 -13.66 -17.47
N GLN A 565 12.62 -12.88 -17.61
CA GLN A 565 12.50 -11.53 -17.07
C GLN A 565 11.56 -11.53 -15.88
N VAL A 566 12.10 -11.07 -14.75
CA VAL A 566 11.41 -10.99 -13.47
C VAL A 566 11.12 -9.52 -13.17
N PRO A 567 9.83 -9.12 -13.14
CA PRO A 567 9.45 -7.78 -12.72
C PRO A 567 9.73 -7.53 -11.24
N ARG A 568 9.76 -6.25 -10.86
CA ARG A 568 9.95 -5.76 -9.49
C ARG A 568 9.14 -6.58 -8.49
N GLY A 569 9.84 -7.07 -7.47
CA GLY A 569 9.28 -7.76 -6.32
C GLY A 569 8.56 -9.09 -6.58
N ARG A 570 8.78 -9.74 -7.73
CA ARG A 570 8.12 -11.00 -8.07
C ARG A 570 8.88 -12.25 -7.65
N ALA A 571 10.18 -12.15 -7.38
CA ALA A 571 10.97 -13.20 -6.75
C ALA A 571 11.33 -12.83 -5.30
N ILE A 572 11.86 -13.81 -4.59
CA ILE A 572 12.40 -13.68 -3.24
C ILE A 572 13.90 -13.85 -3.32
N ASP A 573 14.60 -12.93 -2.67
CA ASP A 573 16.04 -12.98 -2.42
C ASP A 573 16.27 -13.84 -1.17
N VAL A 574 16.61 -15.10 -1.36
CA VAL A 574 16.72 -16.07 -0.25
C VAL A 574 17.88 -15.70 0.65
N THR A 575 19.03 -15.33 0.09
CA THR A 575 20.21 -14.92 0.86
C THR A 575 19.88 -13.71 1.75
N SER A 576 19.34 -12.64 1.16
CA SER A 576 18.97 -11.46 1.95
C SER A 576 17.81 -11.70 2.92
N THR A 577 16.94 -12.67 2.64
CA THR A 577 15.88 -13.09 3.58
C THR A 577 16.47 -13.91 4.74
N ALA A 578 17.47 -14.76 4.49
CA ALA A 578 18.18 -15.47 5.54
C ALA A 578 18.95 -14.49 6.44
N ASP A 579 19.65 -13.50 5.86
CA ASP A 579 20.33 -12.45 6.63
C ASP A 579 19.35 -11.65 7.51
N LEU A 580 18.14 -11.39 7.01
CA LEU A 580 17.09 -10.70 7.77
C LEU A 580 16.61 -11.54 8.98
N VAL A 581 16.49 -12.87 8.81
CA VAL A 581 15.94 -13.77 9.83
C VAL A 581 17.01 -14.29 10.80
N ALA A 582 18.28 -14.36 10.38
CA ALA A 582 19.40 -14.84 11.19
C ALA A 582 19.50 -14.23 12.61
N PRO A 583 19.32 -12.90 12.83
CA PRO A 583 19.37 -12.34 14.17
C PRO A 583 18.14 -12.69 15.05
N LEU A 584 17.09 -13.29 14.49
CA LEU A 584 15.85 -13.61 15.17
C LEU A 584 15.91 -15.04 15.73
N GLY A 585 16.65 -15.24 16.83
CA GLY A 585 16.94 -16.58 17.39
C GLY A 585 15.71 -17.44 17.73
N GLN A 586 14.56 -16.79 17.97
CA GLN A 586 13.27 -17.46 18.23
C GLN A 586 12.44 -17.73 16.95
N VAL A 587 12.97 -17.49 15.75
CA VAL A 587 12.28 -17.77 14.49
C VAL A 587 12.88 -19.00 13.82
N ARG A 588 12.02 -19.97 13.48
CA ARG A 588 12.35 -21.16 12.70
C ARG A 588 11.81 -20.98 11.28
N SER A 589 12.70 -20.86 10.30
CA SER A 589 12.38 -20.55 8.90
C SER A 589 13.19 -21.41 7.93
N GLN A 590 12.64 -21.66 6.74
CA GLN A 590 13.33 -22.35 5.64
C GLN A 590 14.37 -21.47 4.94
N ALA A 591 14.51 -20.18 5.31
CA ALA A 591 15.46 -19.27 4.67
C ALA A 591 16.91 -19.76 4.78
N GLN A 592 17.34 -20.20 5.97
CA GLN A 592 18.69 -20.70 6.20
C GLN A 592 18.92 -22.06 5.49
N PRO A 593 18.06 -23.08 5.63
CA PRO A 593 18.18 -24.31 4.84
C PRO A 593 18.26 -24.09 3.32
N LEU A 594 17.47 -23.15 2.78
CA LEU A 594 17.53 -22.80 1.36
C LEU A 594 18.86 -22.13 0.98
N ARG A 595 19.38 -21.24 1.84
CA ARG A 595 20.71 -20.62 1.67
C ARG A 595 21.81 -21.67 1.69
N ASP A 596 21.78 -22.61 2.63
CA ASP A 596 22.75 -23.70 2.77
C ASP A 596 22.71 -24.62 1.53
N ALA A 597 21.52 -24.83 0.95
CA ALA A 597 21.33 -25.48 -0.35
C ALA A 597 21.71 -24.61 -1.57
N GLN A 598 22.39 -23.47 -1.35
CA GLN A 598 22.84 -22.52 -2.36
C GLN A 598 21.71 -21.97 -3.25
N VAL A 599 20.49 -21.87 -2.72
CA VAL A 599 19.36 -21.26 -3.43
C VAL A 599 19.44 -19.75 -3.24
N GLU A 600 19.81 -19.00 -4.28
CA GLU A 600 19.90 -17.53 -4.21
C GLU A 600 18.54 -16.86 -4.35
N LEU A 601 17.75 -17.32 -5.33
CA LEU A 601 16.49 -16.70 -5.73
C LEU A 601 15.42 -17.77 -5.92
N ILE A 602 14.18 -17.42 -5.57
CA ILE A 602 13.01 -18.25 -5.82
C ILE A 602 11.84 -17.41 -6.30
N VAL A 603 11.03 -17.96 -7.20
CA VAL A 603 9.76 -17.36 -7.61
C VAL A 603 8.62 -18.28 -7.22
N GLY A 604 7.68 -17.78 -6.41
CA GLY A 604 6.48 -18.52 -6.02
C GLY A 604 5.49 -18.66 -7.19
N SER A 605 4.70 -19.73 -7.18
CA SER A 605 3.80 -20.10 -8.29
C SER A 605 2.81 -19.00 -8.69
N ARG A 606 2.30 -18.22 -7.73
CA ARG A 606 1.44 -17.06 -7.99
C ARG A 606 2.08 -15.96 -8.86
N SER A 607 3.41 -15.92 -8.92
CA SER A 607 4.14 -14.97 -9.74
C SER A 607 4.49 -15.51 -11.13
N TYR A 608 4.25 -16.80 -11.42
CA TYR A 608 4.55 -17.39 -12.73
C TYR A 608 3.90 -16.63 -13.90
N PRO A 609 2.60 -16.24 -13.86
CA PRO A 609 1.98 -15.49 -14.96
C PRO A 609 2.61 -14.13 -15.21
N ARG A 610 3.33 -13.57 -14.23
CA ARG A 610 3.98 -12.25 -14.32
C ARG A 610 5.44 -12.33 -14.75
N VAL A 611 6.05 -13.52 -14.72
CA VAL A 611 7.44 -13.73 -15.16
C VAL A 611 7.45 -14.15 -16.62
N ARG A 612 8.25 -13.47 -17.45
CA ARG A 612 8.26 -13.69 -18.90
C ARG A 612 9.47 -14.47 -19.34
N VAL A 613 9.29 -15.57 -20.07
CA VAL A 613 10.37 -16.31 -20.75
C VAL A 613 10.82 -15.51 -21.97
N ARG A 614 12.14 -15.29 -22.07
CA ARG A 614 12.78 -14.58 -23.20
C ARG A 614 13.43 -15.54 -24.17
N ARG A 615 14.13 -16.55 -23.65
CA ARG A 615 14.86 -17.57 -24.43
C ARG A 615 14.83 -18.89 -23.66
N ALA A 616 14.95 -20.02 -24.36
CA ALA A 616 15.22 -21.32 -23.77
C ALA A 616 16.42 -21.97 -24.45
N TYR A 617 17.11 -22.82 -23.71
CA TYR A 617 18.29 -23.54 -24.15
C TYR A 617 18.19 -25.01 -23.70
N ARG A 618 18.64 -25.94 -24.53
CA ARG A 618 18.84 -27.36 -24.20
C ARG A 618 20.33 -27.62 -23.95
N ALA A 619 20.62 -28.60 -23.12
CA ALA A 619 21.99 -29.07 -22.93
C ALA A 619 22.35 -30.06 -24.04
N GLU A 620 23.36 -29.74 -24.85
CA GLU A 620 23.90 -30.58 -25.93
C GLU A 620 25.42 -30.47 -25.91
N SER A 621 26.14 -31.60 -25.87
CA SER A 621 27.61 -31.67 -25.96
C SER A 621 28.34 -30.61 -25.09
N ASP A 622 28.00 -30.55 -23.81
CA ASP A 622 28.53 -29.57 -22.82
C ASP A 622 28.28 -28.09 -23.14
N ALA A 623 27.36 -27.78 -24.05
CA ALA A 623 26.94 -26.43 -24.39
C ALA A 623 25.43 -26.20 -24.16
N TRP A 624 25.06 -24.95 -23.85
CA TRP A 624 23.67 -24.50 -23.87
C TRP A 624 23.29 -24.12 -25.31
N VAL A 625 22.65 -25.03 -26.03
CA VAL A 625 22.17 -24.79 -27.41
C VAL A 625 20.79 -24.15 -27.36
N ARG A 626 20.62 -23.03 -28.05
CA ARG A 626 19.38 -22.24 -28.01
C ARG A 626 18.26 -22.97 -28.76
N VAL A 627 17.08 -23.07 -28.15
CA VAL A 627 15.88 -23.58 -28.82
C VAL A 627 15.37 -22.53 -29.82
N PRO A 628 15.33 -22.84 -31.12
CA PRO A 628 14.87 -21.89 -32.13
C PRO A 628 13.35 -21.66 -32.03
N ARG A 629 12.89 -20.49 -32.49
CA ARG A 629 11.46 -20.14 -32.66
C ARG A 629 10.57 -20.22 -31.41
N LEU A 630 11.13 -20.19 -30.20
CA LEU A 630 10.32 -20.17 -28.98
C LEU A 630 9.49 -18.86 -28.84
N PRO A 631 8.16 -18.93 -28.64
CA PRO A 631 7.36 -17.75 -28.32
C PRO A 631 7.80 -17.13 -26.99
N LYS A 632 7.92 -15.80 -26.96
CA LYS A 632 8.15 -15.03 -25.73
C LYS A 632 6.83 -14.83 -25.03
N GLY A 633 6.74 -15.14 -23.74
CA GLY A 633 5.48 -15.06 -23.03
C GLY A 633 5.60 -15.36 -21.54
N PRO A 634 4.49 -15.32 -20.80
CA PRO A 634 4.41 -15.78 -19.42
C PRO A 634 4.95 -17.20 -19.24
N LEU A 635 5.52 -17.48 -18.07
CA LEU A 635 6.11 -18.78 -17.72
C LEU A 635 5.13 -19.96 -17.94
N PRO A 636 3.86 -19.89 -17.51
CA PRO A 636 2.90 -20.99 -17.69
C PRO A 636 2.55 -21.27 -19.16
N ASP A 637 2.64 -20.26 -20.03
CA ASP A 637 2.24 -20.38 -21.43
C ASP A 637 3.36 -20.97 -22.30
N VAL A 638 4.61 -20.69 -21.93
CA VAL A 638 5.79 -21.08 -22.70
C VAL A 638 6.30 -22.46 -22.33
N VAL A 639 6.26 -22.84 -21.04
CA VAL A 639 6.83 -24.12 -20.57
C VAL A 639 6.18 -25.36 -21.20
N PRO A 640 4.85 -25.46 -21.34
CA PRO A 640 4.22 -26.60 -22.02
C PRO A 640 4.68 -26.76 -23.48
N ARG A 641 4.97 -25.64 -24.17
CA ARG A 641 5.40 -25.61 -25.58
C ARG A 641 6.86 -26.02 -25.79
N LEU A 642 7.62 -26.22 -24.71
CA LEU A 642 9.00 -26.68 -24.77
C LEU A 642 9.11 -28.21 -24.77
N GLN A 643 8.01 -28.93 -24.60
CA GLN A 643 8.02 -30.38 -24.66
C GLN A 643 8.51 -30.83 -26.05
N PRO A 644 9.48 -31.77 -26.12
CA PRO A 644 9.81 -32.38 -27.39
C PRO A 644 8.54 -33.01 -27.98
N PRO A 645 8.35 -32.98 -29.31
CA PRO A 645 7.30 -33.79 -29.92
C PRO A 645 7.49 -35.24 -29.44
N GLU A 646 6.41 -35.87 -28.97
CA GLU A 646 6.48 -37.29 -28.63
C GLU A 646 6.98 -38.06 -29.86
N PRO A 647 7.98 -38.95 -29.71
CA PRO A 647 8.40 -39.80 -30.82
C PRO A 647 7.17 -40.58 -31.28
N SER A 648 6.81 -40.35 -32.56
CA SER A 648 5.68 -40.98 -33.23
C SER A 648 5.89 -42.48 -33.36
#